data_AF-A0A336LPD1-F1
#
_entry.id   AF-A0A336LPD1-F1
#
_cell.length_a   1.000
_cell.length_b   1.000
_cell.length_c   1.000
_cell.angle_alpha   90.00
_cell.angle_beta   90.00
_cell.angle_gamma   90.00
#
_symmetry.space_group_name_H-M   'P 1'
#
loop_
_entity.id
_entity.type
_entity.pdbx_description
1 polymer ?
#
loop_
_entity_poly.entity_id
_entity_poly.type
_entity_poly.pdbx_seq_one_letter_code
_entity_poly.pdbx_strand_id
1 'polypeptide(L)'
;MSHLGNTQNSYRRACCSKENIRPISMTNSFHATSYKRPPSSPITSNPPCTKKIFLSSNKTSKCTPSRIPKAYNNIKRALSTPAICQKNVSTSRVELKAVKLISKKYPCLNCKCYRVCATKEFSSQCSILQRGNSEVTCVFVQDAIECAQHILNGTSSTAAQFGLFNAESVLQLATLGWEELIIIKESRHKERLLSNFEYQSVVVVKDPYFNGGIDNLKGKNFCHPGLHYSRSQKWTERFLKEFERFTVTPQCDVIANASVAEIEALSLLRYFNTACRPGAWSNNMEEDQYLKRTYPSLCALCDDPLKCEYSSSISGSDHRKALECVKKNGHVTYVSLKDATDFFKDNAGTANEYKYLCPNGTIMSVNTTSPCTWLNQPWPVVMTHTNKSIELKSLVTAWSNSRIEWQTAVTDILTDRGNHILQDATIQSPRKHLAGIRTLPDETSICDKRINWCTRSVEETEKCKVARAGGISTGTYPLISCNQGYPANSAVTCLYEISQGKNDIMGIDSNYGYIARNNFNLTAALYAETDDQHYSKVVILIKANSRISRFEDLKGKKACFPEFGGIASIAFVDTGRGRGLFKQNECNYGRLLAGFFGDSCAPGAKDVLRDSKFRQSSPEADKLCNLCRHQASESRFNADENIETIPAGNNANVRGQMRNEAENVAESRPKRQVSNHCAPTHENRYFGTKGALQCLHEVGEVAVLELRKLQEFAEEMKLNPDDYKIMCRNGTISSTNNFVVDQNCPLITMIDGEVVIQRRSQKAKDVVNVLNSFDRYFQLNANPDFKIFDKFNGVEDLLFEDSTIGLVSANATEFGPSVQNYIRLFENTDKCVEKKNGSNLAVFSSILLTLSVLMTILMQ
;
A
#
# COMPACT_ATOMS: atom_id res chain seq x y z
N MET A 1 -26.08 48.30 22.65
CA MET A 1 -25.80 48.33 24.10
C MET A 1 -24.93 47.13 24.46
N SER A 2 -24.01 47.28 25.41
CA SER A 2 -23.36 46.27 26.30
C SER A 2 -23.46 44.75 26.03
N HIS A 3 -22.44 43.91 26.23
CA HIS A 3 -20.97 44.08 26.40
C HIS A 3 -20.31 42.69 26.60
N LEU A 4 -19.15 42.42 25.97
CA LEU A 4 -18.03 41.52 26.41
C LEU A 4 -18.32 40.01 26.73
N GLY A 5 -17.36 39.07 26.64
CA GLY A 5 -16.02 39.11 26.04
C GLY A 5 -15.06 37.96 26.45
N ASN A 6 -14.61 37.18 25.45
CA ASN A 6 -13.27 36.54 25.29
C ASN A 6 -12.64 35.51 26.28
N THR A 7 -11.95 34.49 25.69
CA THR A 7 -10.68 33.81 26.14
C THR A 7 -10.66 32.95 27.43
N GLN A 8 -9.78 31.95 27.66
CA GLN A 8 -8.89 31.11 26.81
C GLN A 8 -8.48 29.79 27.52
N ASN A 9 -7.87 28.87 26.74
CA ASN A 9 -6.93 27.77 27.12
C ASN A 9 -6.46 27.61 28.59
N SER A 10 -6.45 26.36 29.09
CA SER A 10 -5.22 25.51 29.11
C SER A 10 -5.32 24.31 30.07
N TYR A 11 -4.55 23.25 29.82
CA TYR A 11 -4.22 22.20 30.80
C TYR A 11 -2.75 21.78 30.66
N ARG A 12 -2.00 21.76 31.78
CA ARG A 12 -0.61 21.26 31.85
C ARG A 12 -0.37 20.43 33.12
N ARG A 13 0.00 19.16 32.90
CA ARG A 13 1.01 18.35 33.61
C ARG A 13 1.19 18.46 35.15
N ALA A 14 0.97 17.32 35.80
CA ALA A 14 1.98 16.53 36.57
C ALA A 14 1.94 16.44 38.12
N CYS A 15 2.69 15.44 38.60
CA CYS A 15 3.20 15.17 39.96
C CYS A 15 2.30 14.47 41.01
N CYS A 16 2.45 13.13 41.04
CA CYS A 16 2.86 12.30 42.20
C CYS A 16 2.16 12.33 43.58
N SER A 17 2.10 11.13 44.19
CA SER A 17 2.39 10.82 45.61
C SER A 17 1.27 10.25 46.52
N LYS A 18 1.45 8.96 46.87
CA LYS A 18 1.26 8.30 48.20
C LYS A 18 -0.10 8.25 48.95
N GLU A 19 -0.49 6.99 49.19
CA GLU A 19 -0.83 6.38 50.50
C GLU A 19 -2.11 6.75 51.29
N ASN A 20 -2.97 5.71 51.40
CA ASN A 20 -3.65 5.23 52.62
C ASN A 20 -4.54 6.16 53.47
N ILE A 21 -5.83 5.81 53.53
CA ILE A 21 -6.64 5.78 54.77
C ILE A 21 -7.63 4.59 54.69
N ARG A 22 -8.12 4.10 55.84
CA ARG A 22 -8.94 2.87 55.98
C ARG A 22 -10.44 3.15 56.28
N PRO A 23 -11.34 2.14 56.19
CA PRO A 23 -12.79 2.32 56.05
C PRO A 23 -13.60 2.13 57.34
N ILE A 24 -14.91 2.46 57.29
CA ILE A 24 -16.06 2.02 58.13
C ILE A 24 -17.33 2.72 57.58
N SER A 25 -18.57 2.20 57.60
CA SER A 25 -19.10 0.81 57.60
C SER A 25 -20.61 0.80 57.16
N MET A 26 -21.19 -0.40 57.06
CA MET A 26 -22.62 -0.87 57.16
C MET A 26 -23.73 0.15 57.55
N THR A 27 -25.02 0.03 57.19
CA THR A 27 -25.95 -1.12 56.97
C THR A 27 -27.01 -0.82 55.86
N ASN A 28 -27.79 -1.72 55.22
CA ASN A 28 -28.15 -3.16 55.34
C ASN A 28 -29.53 -3.49 56.01
N SER A 29 -30.12 -4.64 55.65
CA SER A 29 -31.43 -5.25 56.05
C SER A 29 -32.69 -4.67 55.37
N PHE A 30 -33.80 -5.41 55.14
CA PHE A 30 -34.19 -6.82 55.44
C PHE A 30 -34.66 -7.54 54.12
N HIS A 31 -35.22 -8.75 54.02
CA HIS A 31 -35.64 -9.84 54.94
C HIS A 31 -35.51 -11.23 54.25
N ALA A 32 -35.82 -12.34 54.95
CA ALA A 32 -35.88 -13.71 54.40
C ALA A 32 -36.84 -14.62 55.19
N THR A 33 -37.17 -15.84 54.71
CA THR A 33 -37.56 -17.04 55.52
C THR A 33 -37.84 -18.29 54.65
N SER A 34 -37.74 -19.55 55.08
CA SER A 34 -36.87 -20.20 56.11
C SER A 34 -37.01 -21.75 56.14
N TYR A 35 -36.03 -22.44 56.76
CA TYR A 35 -35.98 -23.83 57.29
C TYR A 35 -35.66 -25.02 56.34
N LYS A 36 -34.93 -26.09 56.78
CA LYS A 36 -34.55 -26.55 58.15
C LYS A 36 -33.13 -27.20 58.22
N ARG A 37 -32.57 -27.42 59.45
CA ARG A 37 -31.25 -28.05 59.82
C ARG A 37 -31.31 -28.60 61.29
N PRO A 38 -30.28 -29.18 61.99
CA PRO A 38 -28.80 -29.19 61.84
C PRO A 38 -28.27 -30.62 61.45
N PRO A 39 -27.30 -31.39 62.06
CA PRO A 39 -26.36 -31.25 63.21
C PRO A 39 -24.85 -31.15 62.83
N SER A 40 -23.90 -31.81 63.55
CA SER A 40 -22.70 -31.10 64.10
C SER A 40 -21.53 -31.91 64.73
N SER A 41 -20.27 -31.42 64.53
CA SER A 41 -19.17 -31.20 65.54
C SER A 41 -18.14 -32.32 65.94
N PRO A 42 -17.18 -32.08 66.89
CA PRO A 42 -15.78 -31.57 66.71
C PRO A 42 -14.66 -32.66 66.90
N ILE A 43 -13.38 -32.52 67.33
CA ILE A 43 -12.55 -31.56 68.12
C ILE A 43 -11.00 -31.71 67.83
N THR A 44 -10.12 -31.08 68.64
CA THR A 44 -8.62 -31.21 68.75
C THR A 44 -7.74 -30.42 67.75
N SER A 45 -6.50 -29.93 68.03
CA SER A 45 -5.74 -29.67 69.29
C SER A 45 -4.68 -28.53 69.13
N ASN A 46 -3.45 -28.65 69.68
CA ASN A 46 -2.33 -27.67 69.84
C ASN A 46 -1.03 -28.42 70.31
N PRO A 47 0.22 -27.85 70.47
CA PRO A 47 0.64 -26.45 70.74
C PRO A 47 1.95 -25.99 69.95
N PRO A 48 2.97 -25.18 70.43
CA PRO A 48 3.30 -23.90 69.74
C PRO A 48 4.81 -23.44 69.61
N CYS A 49 5.04 -22.23 69.07
CA CYS A 49 6.19 -21.29 69.27
C CYS A 49 7.63 -21.72 68.81
N THR A 50 8.49 -20.85 68.25
CA THR A 50 9.05 -19.59 68.82
C THR A 50 9.64 -18.63 67.73
N LYS A 51 10.18 -17.46 68.13
CA LYS A 51 10.65 -16.38 67.23
C LYS A 51 11.82 -15.58 67.84
N LYS A 52 12.96 -15.41 67.13
CA LYS A 52 14.09 -14.45 67.35
C LYS A 52 15.18 -14.70 66.25
N ILE A 53 16.19 -13.85 65.96
CA ILE A 53 16.34 -12.39 65.70
C ILE A 53 17.85 -12.12 65.43
N PHE A 54 18.21 -11.17 64.56
CA PHE A 54 19.58 -10.68 64.21
C PHE A 54 20.61 -11.74 63.72
N LEU A 55 21.39 -11.49 62.67
CA LEU A 55 22.52 -10.55 62.63
C LEU A 55 22.95 -10.20 61.19
N SER A 56 24.00 -9.38 61.03
CA SER A 56 24.49 -8.83 59.76
C SER A 56 25.98 -9.16 59.46
N SER A 57 26.41 -8.76 58.25
CA SER A 57 27.78 -8.46 57.82
C SER A 57 28.72 -9.57 57.28
N ASN A 58 29.41 -9.19 56.21
CA ASN A 58 30.68 -9.65 55.64
C ASN A 58 31.32 -10.97 56.09
N LYS A 59 31.56 -11.84 55.10
CA LYS A 59 32.93 -12.30 54.79
C LYS A 59 33.07 -12.79 53.34
N THR A 60 34.23 -12.52 52.73
CA THR A 60 34.62 -13.03 51.42
C THR A 60 35.22 -14.43 51.52
N SER A 61 34.82 -15.34 50.64
CA SER A 61 35.57 -16.57 50.35
C SER A 61 35.53 -16.87 48.85
N LYS A 62 36.69 -17.23 48.28
CA LYS A 62 36.80 -17.71 46.89
C LYS A 62 36.57 -19.22 46.86
N CYS A 63 35.61 -19.68 46.06
CA CYS A 63 35.56 -21.06 45.58
C CYS A 63 35.49 -21.05 44.05
N THR A 64 36.23 -21.95 43.41
CA THR A 64 36.43 -21.96 41.95
C THR A 64 35.27 -22.62 41.20
N PRO A 65 34.93 -22.15 39.98
CA PRO A 65 33.91 -22.79 39.16
C PRO A 65 34.46 -24.08 38.55
N SER A 66 33.79 -25.21 38.79
CA SER A 66 34.07 -26.45 38.06
C SER A 66 32.79 -27.24 37.71
N ARG A 67 32.83 -27.90 36.54
CA ARG A 67 31.89 -28.96 36.11
C ARG A 67 30.40 -28.62 35.82
N ILE A 68 30.05 -27.42 35.35
CA ILE A 68 28.86 -27.26 34.45
C ILE A 68 29.15 -26.39 33.19
N PRO A 69 29.84 -26.92 32.15
CA PRO A 69 29.79 -26.29 30.82
C PRO A 69 29.51 -27.23 29.63
N LYS A 70 29.44 -28.57 29.80
CA LYS A 70 29.16 -29.50 28.69
C LYS A 70 27.67 -29.80 28.51
N ALA A 71 26.92 -30.12 29.57
CA ALA A 71 25.50 -30.44 29.47
C ALA A 71 24.66 -29.28 28.87
N TYR A 72 24.84 -28.06 29.38
CA TYR A 72 24.09 -26.88 28.92
C TYR A 72 24.36 -26.53 27.45
N ASN A 73 25.61 -26.58 27.01
CA ASN A 73 25.98 -26.29 25.62
C ASN A 73 25.56 -27.41 24.65
N ASN A 74 25.58 -28.67 25.08
CA ASN A 74 25.05 -29.78 24.29
C ASN A 74 23.53 -29.66 24.11
N ILE A 75 22.78 -29.29 25.16
CA ILE A 75 21.34 -29.00 25.06
C ILE A 75 21.09 -27.82 24.11
N LYS A 76 21.89 -26.74 24.22
CA LYS A 76 21.76 -25.57 23.34
C LYS A 76 22.08 -25.88 21.86
N ARG A 77 22.99 -26.81 21.56
CA ARG A 77 23.24 -27.33 20.19
C ARG A 77 22.16 -28.31 19.71
N ALA A 78 21.60 -29.15 20.59
CA ALA A 78 20.53 -30.08 20.23
C ALA A 78 19.21 -29.35 19.92
N LEU A 79 18.97 -28.20 20.55
CA LEU A 79 17.80 -27.34 20.31
C LEU A 79 17.99 -26.35 19.13
N SER A 80 19.12 -26.40 18.42
CA SER A 80 19.41 -25.52 17.27
C SER A 80 19.50 -26.28 15.93
N THR A 81 19.00 -27.51 15.85
CA THR A 81 18.87 -28.27 14.60
C THR A 81 17.49 -28.93 14.50
N PRO A 82 16.86 -28.98 13.31
CA PRO A 82 15.52 -29.58 13.11
C PRO A 82 15.55 -31.13 13.09
N ALA A 83 16.45 -31.75 13.86
CA ALA A 83 16.83 -33.16 13.73
C ALA A 83 16.24 -34.10 14.79
N ILE A 84 15.41 -33.59 15.71
CA ILE A 84 14.81 -34.39 16.81
C ILE A 84 13.72 -35.36 16.27
N CYS A 85 13.17 -35.12 15.09
CA CYS A 85 12.02 -35.83 14.53
C CYS A 85 12.28 -37.22 13.92
N GLN A 86 13.41 -37.87 14.22
CA GLN A 86 13.75 -39.20 13.68
C GLN A 86 14.17 -40.26 14.72
N LYS A 87 14.04 -40.00 16.04
CA LYS A 87 14.32 -41.03 17.06
C LYS A 87 13.28 -41.07 18.17
N ASN A 88 12.69 -42.25 18.37
CA ASN A 88 11.93 -42.59 19.58
C ASN A 88 12.90 -42.63 20.77
N VAL A 89 12.93 -41.57 21.58
CA VAL A 89 13.74 -41.52 22.81
C VAL A 89 12.85 -41.87 24.01
N SER A 90 13.20 -42.96 24.71
CA SER A 90 12.56 -43.39 25.96
C SER A 90 13.01 -42.53 27.15
N THR A 91 12.46 -41.32 27.26
CA THR A 91 12.83 -40.34 28.30
C THR A 91 12.32 -40.69 29.70
N SER A 92 13.10 -40.34 30.71
CA SER A 92 12.85 -40.59 32.13
C SER A 92 11.87 -39.61 32.78
N ARG A 93 11.40 -39.93 34.00
CA ARG A 93 10.49 -39.08 34.81
C ARG A 93 11.02 -37.67 35.11
N VAL A 94 12.33 -37.43 35.01
CA VAL A 94 12.94 -36.12 35.30
C VAL A 94 12.83 -35.19 34.09
N GLU A 95 13.04 -35.71 32.88
CA GLU A 95 13.02 -34.95 31.63
C GLU A 95 11.62 -34.41 31.30
N LEU A 96 10.56 -35.14 31.69
CA LEU A 96 9.16 -34.73 31.55
C LEU A 96 8.84 -33.35 32.15
N LYS A 97 9.55 -32.90 33.21
CA LYS A 97 9.41 -31.54 33.75
C LYS A 97 10.09 -30.48 32.88
N ALA A 98 11.26 -30.80 32.31
CA ALA A 98 11.95 -29.91 31.37
C ALA A 98 11.14 -29.77 30.07
N VAL A 99 10.66 -30.88 29.50
CA VAL A 99 9.79 -30.88 28.31
C VAL A 99 8.52 -30.06 28.56
N LYS A 100 7.85 -30.18 29.72
CA LYS A 100 6.68 -29.33 30.08
C LYS A 100 6.99 -27.84 30.32
N LEU A 101 8.25 -27.47 30.52
CA LEU A 101 8.67 -26.06 30.60
C LEU A 101 9.07 -25.52 29.22
N ILE A 102 9.69 -26.36 28.39
CA ILE A 102 10.04 -26.03 27.00
C ILE A 102 8.76 -25.94 26.14
N SER A 103 7.76 -26.80 26.36
CA SER A 103 6.47 -26.77 25.64
C SER A 103 5.60 -25.55 25.94
N LYS A 104 5.87 -24.84 27.04
CA LYS A 104 5.28 -23.52 27.33
C LYS A 104 5.98 -22.36 26.63
N LYS A 105 7.10 -22.63 25.95
CA LYS A 105 7.92 -21.65 25.22
C LYS A 105 8.01 -21.95 23.71
N TYR A 106 7.78 -23.20 23.33
CA TYR A 106 7.72 -23.68 21.96
C TYR A 106 6.50 -24.62 21.84
N PRO A 107 5.35 -24.16 21.32
CA PRO A 107 4.11 -24.97 21.30
C PRO A 107 4.25 -26.23 20.44
N CYS A 108 5.07 -26.17 19.39
CA CYS A 108 5.34 -27.28 18.49
C CYS A 108 6.61 -28.06 18.87
N LEU A 109 6.48 -29.00 19.81
CA LEU A 109 7.49 -30.06 20.07
C LEU A 109 7.18 -31.38 19.34
N ASN A 110 5.95 -31.56 18.84
CA ASN A 110 5.58 -32.69 18.01
C ASN A 110 5.85 -32.39 16.53
N CYS A 111 6.27 -33.42 15.78
CA CYS A 111 6.77 -33.32 14.40
C CYS A 111 5.70 -33.08 13.32
N LYS A 112 4.52 -32.58 13.72
CA LYS A 112 3.42 -32.16 12.85
C LYS A 112 2.92 -30.80 13.34
N CYS A 113 3.58 -29.75 12.84
CA CYS A 113 3.28 -28.36 13.17
C CYS A 113 2.97 -27.62 11.87
N TYR A 114 1.68 -27.44 11.60
CA TYR A 114 1.21 -26.74 10.42
C TYR A 114 1.14 -25.23 10.69
N ARG A 115 1.19 -24.41 9.63
CA ARG A 115 1.15 -22.95 9.74
C ARG A 115 -0.02 -22.36 8.94
N VAL A 116 -0.89 -21.63 9.64
CA VAL A 116 -2.04 -20.93 9.05
C VAL A 116 -1.71 -19.46 8.85
N CYS A 117 -2.11 -18.88 7.72
CA CYS A 117 -2.12 -17.43 7.54
C CYS A 117 -3.12 -16.77 8.48
N ALA A 118 -2.76 -15.64 9.09
CA ALA A 118 -3.69 -14.83 9.87
C ALA A 118 -3.36 -13.34 9.74
N THR A 119 -4.36 -12.51 9.46
CA THR A 119 -4.25 -11.04 9.57
C THR A 119 -4.19 -10.61 11.03
N LYS A 120 -3.75 -9.36 11.29
CA LYS A 120 -3.61 -8.81 12.65
C LYS A 120 -4.90 -8.83 13.48
N GLU A 121 -6.07 -8.86 12.84
CA GLU A 121 -7.38 -8.96 13.52
C GLU A 121 -7.56 -10.26 14.33
N PHE A 122 -6.93 -11.37 13.91
CA PHE A 122 -7.00 -12.67 14.58
C PHE A 122 -5.94 -12.84 15.69
N SER A 123 -5.41 -11.74 16.24
CA SER A 123 -4.36 -11.77 17.27
C SER A 123 -4.72 -12.57 18.54
N SER A 124 -6.02 -12.68 18.88
CA SER A 124 -6.50 -13.48 20.00
C SER A 124 -6.50 -14.98 19.67
N GLN A 125 -7.01 -15.39 18.50
CA GLN A 125 -6.94 -16.77 18.01
C GLN A 125 -5.47 -17.23 17.88
N CYS A 126 -4.61 -16.39 17.30
CA CYS A 126 -3.17 -16.67 17.21
C CYS A 126 -2.51 -16.79 18.59
N SER A 127 -2.93 -16.00 19.58
CA SER A 127 -2.47 -16.14 20.96
C SER A 127 -2.87 -17.49 21.58
N ILE A 128 -4.02 -18.08 21.20
CA ILE A 128 -4.42 -19.43 21.63
C ILE A 128 -3.52 -20.47 20.96
N LEU A 129 -3.39 -20.42 19.63
CA LEU A 129 -2.56 -21.34 18.84
C LEU A 129 -1.09 -21.36 19.31
N GLN A 130 -0.54 -20.20 19.68
CA GLN A 130 0.84 -20.07 20.18
C GLN A 130 1.06 -20.50 21.64
N ARG A 131 0.00 -20.63 22.45
CA ARG A 131 0.08 -20.98 23.90
C ARG A 131 -0.35 -22.42 24.21
N GLY A 132 -1.19 -23.00 23.36
CA GLY A 132 -1.70 -24.36 23.52
C GLY A 132 -0.72 -25.44 23.03
N ASN A 133 -1.03 -26.70 23.35
CA ASN A 133 -0.46 -27.86 22.66
C ASN A 133 -1.23 -28.06 21.33
N SER A 134 -1.07 -27.11 20.42
CA SER A 134 -1.74 -27.10 19.11
C SER A 134 -0.90 -27.78 18.04
N GLU A 135 -1.55 -28.37 17.04
CA GLU A 135 -0.91 -28.84 15.80
C GLU A 135 -0.73 -27.70 14.78
N VAL A 136 -1.26 -26.50 15.07
CA VAL A 136 -1.29 -25.34 14.17
C VAL A 136 -0.70 -24.11 14.88
N THR A 137 0.05 -23.30 14.13
CA THR A 137 0.57 -21.99 14.57
C THR A 137 0.23 -20.92 13.54
N CYS A 138 0.05 -19.67 13.98
CA CYS A 138 -0.13 -18.55 13.04
C CYS A 138 1.20 -18.08 12.44
N VAL A 139 1.15 -17.75 11.15
CA VAL A 139 2.04 -16.79 10.50
C VAL A 139 1.22 -15.53 10.26
N PHE A 140 1.67 -14.39 10.81
CA PHE A 140 0.98 -13.13 10.59
C PHE A 140 1.27 -12.60 9.19
N VAL A 141 0.23 -12.22 8.47
CA VAL A 141 0.27 -11.66 7.11
C VAL A 141 -0.53 -10.36 7.01
N GLN A 142 -0.25 -9.55 5.99
CA GLN A 142 -0.93 -8.28 5.72
C GLN A 142 -2.17 -8.41 4.83
N ASP A 143 -2.16 -9.36 3.89
CA ASP A 143 -3.18 -9.58 2.86
C ASP A 143 -3.18 -11.03 2.32
N ALA A 144 -4.09 -11.33 1.39
CA ALA A 144 -4.19 -12.65 0.76
C ALA A 144 -3.01 -12.96 -0.19
N ILE A 145 -2.39 -11.96 -0.82
CA ILE A 145 -1.20 -12.15 -1.68
C ILE A 145 0.02 -12.62 -0.86
N GLU A 146 0.33 -12.00 0.28
CA GLU A 146 1.42 -12.43 1.17
C GLU A 146 1.14 -13.84 1.73
N CYS A 147 -0.12 -14.15 2.04
CA CYS A 147 -0.52 -15.52 2.38
C CYS A 147 -0.24 -16.52 1.25
N ALA A 148 -0.63 -16.20 0.01
CA ALA A 148 -0.36 -17.04 -1.16
C ALA A 148 1.14 -17.19 -1.43
N GLN A 149 1.93 -16.12 -1.34
CA GLN A 149 3.40 -16.15 -1.44
C GLN A 149 4.00 -17.07 -0.38
N HIS A 150 3.54 -17.00 0.86
CA HIS A 150 3.97 -17.93 1.91
C HIS A 150 3.63 -19.39 1.60
N ILE A 151 2.41 -19.68 1.11
CA ILE A 151 1.97 -21.03 0.77
C ILE A 151 2.82 -21.62 -0.37
N LEU A 152 3.10 -20.84 -1.42
CA LEU A 152 4.00 -21.23 -2.51
C LEU A 152 5.44 -21.46 -2.02
N ASN A 153 5.94 -20.58 -1.13
CA ASN A 153 7.22 -20.72 -0.44
C ASN A 153 7.20 -21.75 0.71
N GLY A 154 6.19 -22.63 0.77
CA GLY A 154 5.87 -23.53 1.89
C GLY A 154 6.90 -24.63 2.21
N THR A 155 8.03 -24.68 1.51
CA THR A 155 9.22 -25.45 1.89
C THR A 155 9.96 -24.84 3.09
N SER A 156 9.81 -23.53 3.32
CA SER A 156 10.38 -22.85 4.48
C SER A 156 9.70 -23.30 5.79
N SER A 157 10.52 -23.50 6.83
CA SER A 157 10.06 -23.80 8.19
C SER A 157 9.29 -22.65 8.84
N THR A 158 9.38 -21.42 8.31
CA THR A 158 8.66 -20.24 8.81
C THR A 158 7.42 -19.88 8.00
N ALA A 159 7.30 -20.32 6.74
CA ALA A 159 6.23 -19.88 5.85
C ALA A 159 4.90 -20.60 6.12
N ALA A 160 3.77 -19.91 5.91
CA ALA A 160 2.44 -20.48 6.01
C ALA A 160 2.21 -21.63 4.99
N GLN A 161 1.22 -22.47 5.25
CA GLN A 161 0.92 -23.67 4.44
C GLN A 161 -0.54 -23.73 4.00
N PHE A 162 -1.43 -22.99 4.66
CA PHE A 162 -2.83 -22.80 4.27
C PHE A 162 -3.40 -21.48 4.83
N GLY A 163 -4.48 -21.00 4.23
CA GLY A 163 -5.17 -19.77 4.65
C GLY A 163 -6.55 -19.62 4.02
N LEU A 164 -7.31 -18.62 4.49
CA LEU A 164 -8.63 -18.25 3.96
C LEU A 164 -8.49 -17.15 2.90
N PHE A 165 -9.11 -17.37 1.76
CA PHE A 165 -9.17 -16.47 0.61
C PHE A 165 -10.63 -16.16 0.29
N ASN A 166 -10.95 -14.92 -0.06
CA ASN A 166 -12.29 -14.56 -0.57
C ASN A 166 -12.39 -14.88 -2.09
N ALA A 167 -13.48 -14.50 -2.74
CA ALA A 167 -13.65 -14.74 -4.18
C ALA A 167 -12.79 -13.83 -5.09
N GLU A 168 -12.56 -12.57 -4.71
CA GLU A 168 -11.77 -11.59 -5.45
C GLU A 168 -10.28 -11.95 -5.49
N SER A 169 -9.69 -12.32 -4.35
CA SER A 169 -8.32 -12.86 -4.26
C SER A 169 -8.16 -14.17 -5.04
N VAL A 170 -9.12 -15.10 -4.98
CA VAL A 170 -9.10 -16.32 -5.83
C VAL A 170 -9.11 -15.96 -7.32
N LEU A 171 -9.89 -14.95 -7.72
CA LEU A 171 -9.93 -14.45 -9.10
C LEU A 171 -8.62 -13.76 -9.52
N GLN A 172 -8.01 -12.97 -8.63
CA GLN A 172 -6.70 -12.34 -8.85
C GLN A 172 -5.59 -13.40 -8.99
N LEU A 173 -5.58 -14.42 -8.11
CA LEU A 173 -4.61 -15.52 -8.13
C LEU A 173 -4.77 -16.43 -9.35
N ALA A 174 -6.01 -16.67 -9.81
CA ALA A 174 -6.27 -17.33 -11.08
C ALA A 174 -5.77 -16.50 -12.27
N THR A 175 -5.96 -15.18 -12.24
CA THR A 175 -5.46 -14.24 -13.27
C THR A 175 -3.93 -14.22 -13.31
N LEU A 176 -3.26 -14.28 -12.14
CA LEU A 176 -1.81 -14.41 -12.00
C LEU A 176 -1.25 -15.79 -12.39
N GLY A 177 -2.11 -16.81 -12.53
CA GLY A 177 -1.71 -18.16 -12.95
C GLY A 177 -0.97 -18.96 -11.87
N TRP A 178 -1.22 -18.70 -10.59
CA TRP A 178 -0.58 -19.42 -9.47
C TRP A 178 -1.27 -20.78 -9.22
N GLU A 179 -1.15 -21.69 -10.18
CA GLU A 179 -1.90 -22.96 -10.25
C GLU A 179 -1.46 -24.01 -9.21
N GLU A 180 -0.30 -23.83 -8.55
CA GLU A 180 0.17 -24.68 -7.44
C GLU A 180 -0.60 -24.44 -6.12
N LEU A 181 -1.36 -23.35 -6.04
CA LEU A 181 -2.38 -23.15 -5.02
C LEU A 181 -3.59 -24.04 -5.31
N ILE A 182 -4.04 -24.79 -4.32
CA ILE A 182 -5.13 -25.76 -4.45
C ILE A 182 -6.17 -25.53 -3.36
N ILE A 183 -7.43 -25.43 -3.79
CA ILE A 183 -8.62 -25.27 -2.96
C ILE A 183 -8.96 -26.61 -2.29
N ILE A 184 -9.25 -26.59 -0.99
CA ILE A 184 -9.58 -27.77 -0.18
C ILE A 184 -10.92 -27.69 0.56
N LYS A 185 -11.39 -26.48 0.90
CA LYS A 185 -12.68 -26.22 1.56
C LYS A 185 -13.31 -24.94 1.02
N GLU A 186 -14.64 -24.85 1.10
CA GLU A 186 -15.41 -23.61 0.95
C GLU A 186 -15.94 -23.16 2.32
N SER A 187 -15.90 -21.87 2.61
CA SER A 187 -16.45 -21.25 3.82
C SER A 187 -17.85 -20.72 3.52
N ARG A 188 -18.89 -21.55 3.72
CA ARG A 188 -20.28 -21.21 3.41
C ARG A 188 -21.03 -20.66 4.63
N HIS A 189 -21.88 -19.64 4.44
CA HIS A 189 -22.70 -19.11 5.53
C HIS A 189 -23.65 -20.17 6.12
N LYS A 190 -23.79 -20.23 7.45
CA LYS A 190 -24.58 -21.24 8.18
C LYS A 190 -26.01 -21.44 7.66
N GLU A 191 -26.67 -20.35 7.26
CA GLU A 191 -28.06 -20.37 6.78
C GLU A 191 -28.19 -20.71 5.28
N ARG A 192 -27.06 -20.77 4.54
CA ARG A 192 -27.04 -20.85 3.08
C ARG A 192 -26.12 -21.95 2.55
N LEU A 193 -25.90 -23.01 3.33
CA LEU A 193 -25.02 -24.14 3.00
C LEU A 193 -25.36 -24.80 1.65
N LEU A 194 -26.66 -24.87 1.31
CA LEU A 194 -27.15 -25.44 0.04
C LEU A 194 -27.04 -24.49 -1.16
N SER A 195 -26.67 -23.22 -0.94
CA SER A 195 -26.37 -22.29 -2.04
C SER A 195 -24.97 -22.55 -2.56
N ASN A 196 -24.81 -22.67 -3.88
CA ASN A 196 -23.51 -22.86 -4.52
C ASN A 196 -22.66 -21.58 -4.57
N PHE A 197 -23.28 -20.42 -4.29
CA PHE A 197 -22.68 -19.10 -4.49
C PHE A 197 -22.92 -18.19 -3.27
N GLU A 198 -21.98 -17.30 -2.98
CA GLU A 198 -22.13 -16.30 -1.91
C GLU A 198 -23.22 -15.29 -2.29
N TYR A 199 -23.20 -14.80 -3.52
CA TYR A 199 -24.27 -13.99 -4.11
C TYR A 199 -24.27 -14.13 -5.64
N GLN A 200 -25.38 -13.71 -6.27
CA GLN A 200 -25.58 -13.81 -7.71
C GLN A 200 -26.32 -12.57 -8.22
N SER A 201 -26.20 -12.27 -9.52
CA SER A 201 -26.87 -11.14 -10.17
C SER A 201 -27.83 -11.59 -11.27
N VAL A 202 -28.91 -10.81 -11.45
CA VAL A 202 -29.97 -11.03 -12.44
C VAL A 202 -30.33 -9.72 -13.13
N VAL A 203 -30.80 -9.84 -14.37
CA VAL A 203 -31.49 -8.75 -15.07
C VAL A 203 -32.99 -8.98 -14.97
N VAL A 204 -33.73 -7.96 -14.54
CA VAL A 204 -35.19 -7.95 -14.46
C VAL A 204 -35.71 -6.98 -15.52
N VAL A 205 -36.65 -7.43 -16.34
CA VAL A 205 -37.35 -6.60 -17.34
C VAL A 205 -38.84 -6.51 -17.00
N LYS A 206 -39.45 -5.35 -17.28
CA LYS A 206 -40.88 -5.05 -17.10
C LYS A 206 -41.48 -4.60 -18.42
N ASP A 207 -42.08 -5.56 -19.12
CA ASP A 207 -42.82 -5.38 -20.37
C ASP A 207 -43.49 -6.73 -20.70
N PRO A 208 -44.83 -6.85 -20.66
CA PRO A 208 -45.52 -8.12 -20.87
C PRO A 208 -45.43 -8.64 -22.32
N TYR A 209 -44.93 -7.81 -23.26
CA TYR A 209 -44.70 -8.15 -24.67
C TYR A 209 -43.21 -8.30 -25.01
N PHE A 210 -42.31 -8.23 -24.03
CA PHE A 210 -40.87 -8.40 -24.26
C PHE A 210 -40.53 -9.87 -24.51
N ASN A 211 -40.38 -10.22 -25.78
CA ASN A 211 -40.16 -11.59 -26.26
C ASN A 211 -38.69 -12.07 -26.13
N GLY A 212 -37.91 -11.47 -25.24
CA GLY A 212 -36.47 -11.71 -25.12
C GLY A 212 -35.63 -10.97 -26.16
N GLY A 213 -34.38 -11.39 -26.32
CA GLY A 213 -33.36 -10.74 -27.15
C GLY A 213 -32.69 -9.55 -26.43
N ILE A 214 -31.36 -9.47 -26.49
CA ILE A 214 -30.61 -8.38 -25.85
C ILE A 214 -30.79 -7.07 -26.63
N ASP A 215 -30.76 -7.11 -27.96
CA ASP A 215 -30.93 -5.92 -28.82
C ASP A 215 -32.28 -5.20 -28.60
N ASN A 216 -33.31 -5.92 -28.14
CA ASN A 216 -34.62 -5.37 -27.79
C ASN A 216 -34.62 -4.50 -26.51
N LEU A 217 -33.48 -4.40 -25.82
CA LEU A 217 -33.23 -3.44 -24.75
C LEU A 217 -32.85 -2.04 -25.29
N LYS A 218 -32.47 -1.92 -26.56
CA LYS A 218 -32.13 -0.65 -27.18
C LYS A 218 -33.35 0.29 -27.19
N GLY A 219 -33.16 1.53 -26.75
CA GLY A 219 -34.24 2.51 -26.57
C GLY A 219 -35.17 2.24 -25.39
N LYS A 220 -34.93 1.21 -24.56
CA LYS A 220 -35.65 1.01 -23.29
C LYS A 220 -35.11 1.96 -22.20
N ASN A 221 -35.74 1.92 -21.03
CA ASN A 221 -35.43 2.76 -19.88
C ASN A 221 -34.71 1.93 -18.80
N PHE A 222 -33.55 2.36 -18.31
CA PHE A 222 -32.68 1.55 -17.44
C PHE A 222 -32.58 2.08 -16.00
N CYS A 223 -32.76 1.21 -15.00
CA CYS A 223 -32.53 1.54 -13.60
C CYS A 223 -31.31 0.75 -13.08
N HIS A 224 -30.21 1.44 -12.77
CA HIS A 224 -29.01 0.85 -12.18
C HIS A 224 -29.07 0.99 -10.64
N PRO A 225 -28.57 0.02 -9.84
CA PRO A 225 -28.57 0.12 -8.38
C PRO A 225 -27.76 1.31 -7.87
N GLY A 226 -26.52 1.44 -8.34
CA GLY A 226 -25.68 2.61 -8.12
C GLY A 226 -24.20 2.26 -8.03
N LEU A 227 -23.36 3.19 -8.48
CA LEU A 227 -21.91 3.08 -8.46
C LEU A 227 -21.34 3.62 -7.13
N HIS A 228 -21.78 3.00 -6.04
CA HIS A 228 -21.44 3.41 -4.67
C HIS A 228 -20.26 2.58 -4.12
N TYR A 229 -19.04 2.98 -4.47
CA TYR A 229 -17.80 2.32 -4.05
C TYR A 229 -17.33 2.78 -2.67
N SER A 230 -17.16 1.85 -1.72
CA SER A 230 -16.57 2.09 -0.39
C SER A 230 -15.61 0.97 0.00
N ARG A 231 -14.74 1.22 0.99
CA ARG A 231 -13.84 0.20 1.60
C ARG A 231 -14.58 -0.91 2.40
N SER A 232 -15.89 -1.09 2.16
CA SER A 232 -16.77 -2.10 2.76
C SER A 232 -17.83 -2.66 1.79
N GLN A 233 -17.85 -2.22 0.53
CA GLN A 233 -18.80 -2.66 -0.49
C GLN A 233 -18.38 -4.04 -1.05
N LYS A 234 -19.33 -4.98 -1.18
CA LYS A 234 -19.04 -6.31 -1.73
C LYS A 234 -19.04 -6.36 -3.26
N TRP A 235 -19.82 -5.52 -3.93
CA TRP A 235 -19.88 -5.48 -5.39
C TRP A 235 -18.80 -4.53 -5.96
N THR A 236 -17.81 -5.11 -6.63
CA THR A 236 -16.74 -4.40 -7.35
C THR A 236 -17.25 -3.73 -8.63
N GLU A 237 -16.45 -2.86 -9.26
CA GLU A 237 -16.76 -2.28 -10.58
C GLU A 237 -17.15 -3.35 -11.60
N ARG A 238 -16.46 -4.51 -11.58
CA ARG A 238 -16.80 -5.67 -12.40
C ARG A 238 -18.26 -6.09 -12.20
N PHE A 239 -18.68 -6.32 -10.95
CA PHE A 239 -20.06 -6.74 -10.69
C PHE A 239 -21.06 -5.69 -11.15
N LEU A 240 -20.88 -4.43 -10.74
CA LEU A 240 -21.84 -3.35 -11.02
C LEU A 240 -21.97 -3.06 -12.52
N LYS A 241 -20.86 -3.08 -13.27
CA LYS A 241 -20.82 -2.72 -14.69
C LYS A 241 -20.91 -3.92 -15.66
N GLU A 242 -21.01 -5.18 -15.19
CA GLU A 242 -21.02 -6.35 -16.10
C GLU A 242 -22.17 -6.28 -17.11
N PHE A 243 -23.41 -6.02 -16.66
CA PHE A 243 -24.58 -5.91 -17.55
C PHE A 243 -24.42 -4.77 -18.56
N GLU A 244 -23.90 -3.61 -18.13
CA GLU A 244 -23.63 -2.47 -19.00
C GLU A 244 -22.60 -2.83 -20.09
N ARG A 245 -21.46 -3.39 -19.69
CA ARG A 245 -20.32 -3.71 -20.57
C ARG A 245 -20.59 -4.90 -21.50
N PHE A 246 -21.44 -5.85 -21.10
CA PHE A 246 -21.86 -6.97 -21.95
C PHE A 246 -22.94 -6.55 -22.97
N THR A 247 -23.86 -5.66 -22.58
CA THR A 247 -25.00 -5.25 -23.40
C THR A 247 -24.65 -4.14 -24.39
N VAL A 248 -23.68 -3.27 -24.06
CA VAL A 248 -23.45 -2.01 -24.78
C VAL A 248 -22.02 -1.96 -25.34
N THR A 249 -21.92 -2.01 -26.67
CA THR A 249 -20.63 -1.89 -27.40
C THR A 249 -19.98 -0.51 -27.19
N PRO A 250 -18.73 -0.43 -26.69
CA PRO A 250 -18.02 0.83 -26.50
C PRO A 250 -17.88 1.67 -27.78
N GLN A 251 -18.01 2.98 -27.64
CA GLN A 251 -18.00 3.96 -28.74
C GLN A 251 -16.64 4.69 -28.83
N CYS A 252 -15.61 3.98 -29.26
CA CYS A 252 -14.20 4.39 -29.12
C CYS A 252 -13.81 5.68 -29.86
N ASP A 253 -14.17 5.81 -31.13
CA ASP A 253 -13.61 6.84 -32.03
C ASP A 253 -14.44 8.14 -32.09
N VAL A 254 -15.49 8.24 -31.26
CA VAL A 254 -16.46 9.34 -31.32
C VAL A 254 -15.94 10.63 -30.68
N ILE A 255 -15.15 10.51 -29.60
CA ILE A 255 -14.55 11.63 -28.88
C ILE A 255 -13.05 11.36 -28.74
N ALA A 256 -12.25 12.11 -29.50
CA ALA A 256 -10.80 12.05 -29.40
C ALA A 256 -10.36 12.34 -27.96
N ASN A 257 -9.48 11.49 -27.41
CA ASN A 257 -8.97 11.57 -26.04
C ASN A 257 -10.00 11.42 -24.91
N ALA A 258 -11.21 10.92 -25.15
CA ALA A 258 -12.15 10.56 -24.07
C ALA A 258 -11.54 9.56 -23.07
N SER A 259 -11.91 9.69 -21.80
CA SER A 259 -11.59 8.70 -20.76
C SER A 259 -12.44 7.44 -20.90
N VAL A 260 -12.11 6.38 -20.16
CA VAL A 260 -12.98 5.20 -20.08
C VAL A 260 -14.36 5.54 -19.52
N ALA A 261 -14.44 6.39 -18.48
CA ALA A 261 -15.72 6.78 -17.88
C ALA A 261 -16.61 7.57 -18.86
N GLU A 262 -16.01 8.41 -19.72
CA GLU A 262 -16.71 9.12 -20.78
C GLU A 262 -17.19 8.19 -21.90
N ILE A 263 -16.35 7.22 -22.31
CA ILE A 263 -16.74 6.20 -23.29
C ILE A 263 -17.89 5.34 -22.77
N GLU A 264 -17.84 4.88 -21.51
CA GLU A 264 -18.93 4.13 -20.87
C GLU A 264 -20.24 4.94 -20.87
N ALA A 265 -20.22 6.19 -20.40
CA ALA A 265 -21.40 7.05 -20.32
C ALA A 265 -22.00 7.37 -21.71
N LEU A 266 -21.16 7.74 -22.69
CA LEU A 266 -21.61 8.03 -24.06
C LEU A 266 -22.20 6.79 -24.76
N SER A 267 -21.63 5.61 -24.50
CA SER A 267 -22.14 4.36 -25.09
C SER A 267 -23.49 3.99 -24.51
N LEU A 268 -23.66 4.10 -23.17
CA LEU A 268 -24.95 3.90 -22.49
C LEU A 268 -26.02 4.88 -22.99
N LEU A 269 -25.67 6.16 -23.16
CA LEU A 269 -26.54 7.21 -23.70
C LEU A 269 -27.03 6.92 -25.13
N ARG A 270 -26.21 6.26 -25.95
CA ARG A 270 -26.57 5.87 -27.32
C ARG A 270 -27.39 4.57 -27.39
N TYR A 271 -27.48 3.84 -26.29
CA TYR A 271 -28.15 2.55 -26.22
C TYR A 271 -29.52 2.63 -25.52
N PHE A 272 -29.60 3.26 -24.35
CA PHE A 272 -30.84 3.45 -23.60
C PHE A 272 -31.47 4.82 -23.88
N ASN A 273 -32.79 4.92 -23.79
CA ASN A 273 -33.52 6.17 -24.00
C ASN A 273 -33.34 7.14 -22.81
N THR A 274 -33.55 6.63 -21.60
CA THR A 274 -33.27 7.34 -20.33
C THR A 274 -32.82 6.32 -19.29
N ALA A 275 -32.14 6.78 -18.23
CA ALA A 275 -31.78 5.93 -17.12
C ALA A 275 -31.89 6.64 -15.75
N CYS A 276 -31.78 5.85 -14.68
CA CYS A 276 -31.21 6.32 -13.42
C CYS A 276 -29.93 5.52 -13.15
N ARG A 277 -28.79 6.21 -13.15
CA ARG A 277 -27.46 5.64 -12.88
C ARG A 277 -26.80 6.38 -11.72
N PRO A 278 -27.17 6.10 -10.46
CA PRO A 278 -26.65 6.84 -9.32
C PRO A 278 -25.21 6.44 -8.96
N GLY A 279 -24.57 7.21 -8.08
CA GLY A 279 -23.18 6.99 -7.65
C GLY A 279 -22.13 7.52 -8.63
N ALA A 280 -20.86 7.13 -8.45
CA ALA A 280 -19.70 7.67 -9.15
C ALA A 280 -19.43 6.97 -10.49
N TRP A 281 -19.63 7.68 -11.59
CA TRP A 281 -19.34 7.19 -12.95
C TRP A 281 -17.84 7.19 -13.23
N SER A 282 -17.14 8.21 -12.69
CA SER A 282 -15.68 8.26 -12.55
C SER A 282 -15.32 8.42 -11.08
N ASN A 283 -14.21 7.81 -10.66
CA ASN A 283 -13.59 8.05 -9.36
C ASN A 283 -12.75 9.35 -9.35
N ASN A 284 -12.66 10.08 -10.46
CA ASN A 284 -12.30 11.49 -10.51
C ASN A 284 -13.58 12.35 -10.34
N MET A 285 -13.65 13.15 -9.26
CA MET A 285 -14.84 13.93 -8.90
C MET A 285 -15.18 15.04 -9.91
N GLU A 286 -14.19 15.74 -10.47
CA GLU A 286 -14.44 16.79 -11.47
C GLU A 286 -14.98 16.21 -12.77
N GLU A 287 -14.45 15.04 -13.16
CA GLU A 287 -14.95 14.29 -14.30
C GLU A 287 -16.36 13.77 -14.06
N ASP A 288 -16.65 13.17 -12.91
CA ASP A 288 -18.00 12.67 -12.58
C ASP A 288 -19.06 13.78 -12.66
N GLN A 289 -18.77 14.95 -12.11
CA GLN A 289 -19.64 16.13 -12.21
C GLN A 289 -19.79 16.64 -13.65
N TYR A 290 -18.70 16.63 -14.44
CA TYR A 290 -18.74 16.96 -15.86
C TYR A 290 -19.61 15.97 -16.66
N LEU A 291 -19.45 14.66 -16.43
CA LEU A 291 -20.19 13.61 -17.14
C LEU A 291 -21.68 13.68 -16.81
N LYS A 292 -22.07 13.80 -15.53
CA LYS A 292 -23.48 13.95 -15.13
C LYS A 292 -24.14 15.17 -15.76
N ARG A 293 -23.43 16.30 -15.82
CA ARG A 293 -23.91 17.53 -16.48
C ARG A 293 -24.02 17.40 -18.01
N THR A 294 -23.13 16.62 -18.63
CA THR A 294 -23.07 16.47 -20.10
C THR A 294 -24.05 15.42 -20.61
N TYR A 295 -24.36 14.40 -19.81
CA TYR A 295 -25.21 13.26 -20.18
C TYR A 295 -26.42 13.08 -19.22
N PRO A 296 -27.25 14.12 -18.98
CA PRO A 296 -28.24 14.14 -17.89
C PRO A 296 -29.41 13.16 -18.07
N SER A 297 -29.67 12.65 -19.28
CA SER A 297 -30.70 11.62 -19.51
C SER A 297 -30.39 10.28 -18.82
N LEU A 298 -29.14 10.04 -18.43
CA LEU A 298 -28.74 8.90 -17.58
C LEU A 298 -29.14 9.07 -16.10
N CYS A 299 -29.65 10.25 -15.72
CA CYS A 299 -30.19 10.57 -14.40
C CYS A 299 -31.71 10.87 -14.43
N ALA A 300 -32.34 10.91 -15.61
CA ALA A 300 -33.70 11.39 -15.80
C ALA A 300 -34.81 10.50 -15.19
N LEU A 301 -34.49 9.26 -14.79
CA LEU A 301 -35.42 8.38 -14.05
C LEU A 301 -35.16 8.37 -12.53
N CYS A 302 -34.15 9.10 -12.04
CA CYS A 302 -33.85 9.19 -10.62
C CYS A 302 -34.91 10.05 -9.90
N ASP A 303 -35.11 9.82 -8.60
CA ASP A 303 -36.04 10.65 -7.81
C ASP A 303 -35.51 12.08 -7.62
N ASP A 304 -34.18 12.23 -7.59
CA ASP A 304 -33.47 13.51 -7.75
C ASP A 304 -32.54 13.43 -8.98
N PRO A 305 -32.99 13.92 -10.16
CA PRO A 305 -32.16 13.95 -11.36
C PRO A 305 -30.97 14.93 -11.31
N LEU A 306 -30.96 15.89 -10.39
CA LEU A 306 -29.87 16.88 -10.27
C LEU A 306 -28.70 16.33 -9.46
N LYS A 307 -28.97 15.56 -8.40
CA LYS A 307 -27.94 14.76 -7.72
C LYS A 307 -27.62 13.45 -8.45
N CYS A 308 -28.55 12.97 -9.28
CA CYS A 308 -28.55 11.63 -9.86
C CYS A 308 -28.68 10.57 -8.75
N GLU A 309 -29.71 10.67 -7.91
CA GLU A 309 -29.91 9.80 -6.73
C GLU A 309 -31.36 9.30 -6.60
N TYR A 310 -31.52 8.09 -6.04
CA TYR A 310 -32.82 7.60 -5.54
C TYR A 310 -33.16 8.29 -4.22
N SER A 311 -34.46 8.46 -3.92
CA SER A 311 -34.90 9.12 -2.71
C SER A 311 -34.46 8.35 -1.45
N SER A 312 -33.90 9.08 -0.48
CA SER A 312 -33.59 8.56 0.86
C SER A 312 -34.83 8.11 1.64
N SER A 313 -36.04 8.48 1.20
CA SER A 313 -37.30 7.97 1.74
C SER A 313 -37.63 6.53 1.33
N ILE A 314 -36.92 5.95 0.34
CA ILE A 314 -37.12 4.57 -0.08
C ILE A 314 -36.22 3.66 0.77
N SER A 315 -36.82 3.04 1.78
CA SER A 315 -36.15 2.09 2.67
C SER A 315 -35.75 0.81 1.95
N GLY A 316 -34.44 0.49 1.93
CA GLY A 316 -33.93 -0.76 1.39
C GLY A 316 -32.50 -0.63 0.86
N SER A 317 -32.01 -1.73 0.27
CA SER A 317 -30.79 -1.75 -0.55
C SER A 317 -30.97 -0.90 -1.81
N ASP A 318 -29.87 -0.44 -2.40
CA ASP A 318 -29.92 0.31 -3.66
C ASP A 318 -30.40 -0.56 -4.84
N HIS A 319 -30.20 -1.88 -4.78
CA HIS A 319 -30.85 -2.85 -5.65
C HIS A 319 -32.38 -2.81 -5.54
N ARG A 320 -32.94 -2.71 -4.32
CA ARG A 320 -34.39 -2.57 -4.13
C ARG A 320 -34.91 -1.22 -4.64
N LYS A 321 -34.14 -0.13 -4.51
CA LYS A 321 -34.49 1.18 -5.10
C LYS A 321 -34.54 1.12 -6.64
N ALA A 322 -33.62 0.41 -7.28
CA ALA A 322 -33.65 0.20 -8.72
C ALA A 322 -34.83 -0.68 -9.20
N LEU A 323 -35.28 -1.64 -8.39
CA LEU A 323 -36.51 -2.41 -8.65
C LEU A 323 -37.77 -1.52 -8.54
N GLU A 324 -37.86 -0.64 -7.54
CA GLU A 324 -38.95 0.37 -7.46
C GLU A 324 -38.89 1.38 -8.62
N CYS A 325 -37.70 1.72 -9.14
CA CYS A 325 -37.54 2.55 -10.35
C CYS A 325 -38.13 1.88 -11.61
N VAL A 326 -37.95 0.56 -11.78
CA VAL A 326 -38.62 -0.20 -12.85
C VAL A 326 -40.13 -0.28 -12.63
N LYS A 327 -40.57 -0.50 -11.39
CA LYS A 327 -42.01 -0.50 -11.04
C LYS A 327 -42.69 0.83 -11.40
N LYS A 328 -41.99 1.97 -11.32
CA LYS A 328 -42.37 3.26 -11.91
C LYS A 328 -42.23 3.23 -13.45
N ASN A 329 -41.18 3.86 -13.98
CA ASN A 329 -41.02 4.22 -15.41
C ASN A 329 -39.81 3.54 -16.08
N GLY A 330 -39.06 2.71 -15.36
CA GLY A 330 -38.01 1.87 -15.94
C GLY A 330 -38.59 0.64 -16.66
N HIS A 331 -37.82 0.11 -17.60
CA HIS A 331 -38.14 -1.11 -18.36
C HIS A 331 -37.19 -2.26 -18.02
N VAL A 332 -35.97 -1.96 -17.55
CA VAL A 332 -34.93 -2.96 -17.23
C VAL A 332 -34.09 -2.51 -16.03
N THR A 333 -33.67 -3.45 -15.18
CA THR A 333 -32.71 -3.26 -14.09
C THR A 333 -31.80 -4.46 -13.91
N TYR A 334 -30.61 -4.24 -13.34
CA TYR A 334 -29.62 -5.27 -13.03
C TYR A 334 -29.30 -5.23 -11.53
N VAL A 335 -29.59 -6.34 -10.82
CA VAL A 335 -29.68 -6.36 -9.35
C VAL A 335 -29.21 -7.69 -8.77
N SER A 336 -29.02 -7.74 -7.43
CA SER A 336 -28.79 -9.01 -6.75
C SER A 336 -30.02 -9.92 -6.86
N LEU A 337 -29.79 -11.22 -7.04
CA LEU A 337 -30.86 -12.23 -7.06
C LEU A 337 -31.66 -12.24 -5.74
N LYS A 338 -31.02 -11.96 -4.61
CA LYS A 338 -31.70 -11.89 -3.31
C LYS A 338 -32.70 -10.73 -3.28
N ASP A 339 -32.27 -9.53 -3.66
CA ASP A 339 -33.13 -8.35 -3.64
C ASP A 339 -34.31 -8.49 -4.61
N ALA A 340 -34.09 -9.05 -5.81
CA ALA A 340 -35.17 -9.36 -6.74
C ALA A 340 -36.14 -10.42 -6.17
N THR A 341 -35.61 -11.50 -5.59
CA THR A 341 -36.42 -12.58 -5.02
C THR A 341 -37.28 -12.10 -3.85
N ASP A 342 -36.74 -11.25 -2.98
CA ASP A 342 -37.49 -10.70 -1.84
C ASP A 342 -38.47 -9.60 -2.28
N PHE A 343 -38.11 -8.76 -3.26
CA PHE A 343 -39.01 -7.79 -3.87
C PHE A 343 -40.23 -8.45 -4.53
N PHE A 344 -40.08 -9.58 -5.23
CA PHE A 344 -41.20 -10.27 -5.88
C PHE A 344 -42.06 -11.10 -4.92
N LYS A 345 -41.57 -11.48 -3.73
CA LYS A 345 -42.43 -11.95 -2.64
C LYS A 345 -43.35 -10.83 -2.15
N ASP A 346 -42.76 -9.66 -1.88
CA ASP A 346 -43.49 -8.49 -1.38
C ASP A 346 -44.47 -7.91 -2.41
N ASN A 347 -44.19 -8.08 -3.71
CA ASN A 347 -44.99 -7.56 -4.83
C ASN A 347 -45.63 -8.70 -5.67
N ALA A 348 -45.99 -9.83 -5.06
CA ALA A 348 -46.44 -11.04 -5.76
C ALA A 348 -47.62 -10.81 -6.73
N GLY A 349 -48.51 -9.85 -6.45
CA GLY A 349 -49.66 -9.51 -7.29
C GLY A 349 -49.31 -8.95 -8.68
N THR A 350 -48.17 -8.27 -8.83
CA THR A 350 -47.71 -7.69 -10.11
C THR A 350 -46.57 -8.49 -10.77
N ALA A 351 -46.06 -9.53 -10.10
CA ALA A 351 -44.90 -10.31 -10.54
C ALA A 351 -45.00 -10.83 -12.00
N ASN A 352 -46.20 -11.11 -12.50
CA ASN A 352 -46.42 -11.59 -13.86
C ASN A 352 -46.08 -10.55 -14.96
N GLU A 353 -46.04 -9.25 -14.66
CA GLU A 353 -45.58 -8.19 -15.57
C GLU A 353 -44.07 -8.25 -15.85
N TYR A 354 -43.32 -8.95 -14.99
CA TYR A 354 -41.86 -8.96 -14.98
C TYR A 354 -41.31 -10.30 -15.47
N LYS A 355 -40.09 -10.28 -16.03
CA LYS A 355 -39.33 -11.48 -16.42
C LYS A 355 -37.89 -11.33 -15.96
N TYR A 356 -37.21 -12.43 -15.68
CA TYR A 356 -35.75 -12.46 -15.71
C TYR A 356 -35.29 -12.54 -17.17
N LEU A 357 -34.30 -11.74 -17.55
CA LEU A 357 -33.60 -11.81 -18.84
C LEU A 357 -32.24 -12.49 -18.63
N CYS A 358 -31.94 -13.47 -19.46
CA CYS A 358 -30.73 -14.28 -19.39
C CYS A 358 -29.60 -13.74 -20.31
N PRO A 359 -28.31 -14.04 -20.05
CA PRO A 359 -27.19 -13.59 -20.89
C PRO A 359 -27.20 -14.09 -22.35
N ASN A 360 -28.01 -15.11 -22.65
CA ASN A 360 -28.26 -15.63 -24.01
C ASN A 360 -29.51 -15.01 -24.67
N GLY A 361 -30.12 -13.99 -24.06
CA GLY A 361 -31.33 -13.33 -24.55
C GLY A 361 -32.65 -14.06 -24.24
N THR A 362 -32.65 -15.27 -23.67
CA THR A 362 -33.92 -15.94 -23.29
C THR A 362 -34.54 -15.30 -22.04
N ILE A 363 -35.84 -15.51 -21.83
CA ILE A 363 -36.60 -14.98 -20.69
C ILE A 363 -37.15 -16.07 -19.79
N MET A 364 -37.30 -15.77 -18.50
CA MET A 364 -37.91 -16.66 -17.50
C MET A 364 -38.93 -15.91 -16.65
N SER A 365 -39.92 -16.61 -16.10
CA SER A 365 -40.82 -16.04 -15.08
C SER A 365 -40.03 -15.67 -13.83
N VAL A 366 -40.32 -14.51 -13.21
CA VAL A 366 -39.65 -14.12 -11.95
C VAL A 366 -39.99 -15.04 -10.77
N ASN A 367 -41.07 -15.82 -10.90
CA ASN A 367 -41.49 -16.84 -9.93
C ASN A 367 -40.78 -18.20 -10.13
N THR A 368 -39.75 -18.29 -11.00
CA THR A 368 -38.94 -19.52 -11.16
C THR A 368 -38.11 -19.80 -9.90
N THR A 369 -38.00 -21.08 -9.54
CA THR A 369 -37.14 -21.54 -8.43
C THR A 369 -35.65 -21.62 -8.80
N SER A 370 -35.34 -21.63 -10.11
CA SER A 370 -33.98 -21.64 -10.65
C SER A 370 -33.87 -20.61 -11.77
N PRO A 371 -33.56 -19.34 -11.46
CA PRO A 371 -33.40 -18.30 -12.46
C PRO A 371 -32.02 -18.32 -13.10
N CYS A 372 -31.96 -17.96 -14.38
CA CYS A 372 -30.72 -17.64 -15.04
C CYS A 372 -30.06 -16.40 -14.40
N THR A 373 -28.74 -16.37 -14.39
CA THR A 373 -27.92 -15.36 -13.70
C THR A 373 -26.81 -14.86 -14.61
N TRP A 374 -26.31 -13.66 -14.33
CA TRP A 374 -25.31 -12.97 -15.16
C TRP A 374 -23.91 -13.11 -14.60
N LEU A 375 -23.73 -12.84 -13.31
CA LEU A 375 -22.53 -13.19 -12.55
C LEU A 375 -22.89 -13.99 -11.30
N ASN A 376 -22.00 -14.94 -10.98
CA ASN A 376 -22.04 -15.72 -9.76
C ASN A 376 -20.77 -15.44 -8.95
N GLN A 377 -20.92 -15.20 -7.65
CA GLN A 377 -19.80 -15.12 -6.73
C GLN A 377 -19.59 -16.49 -6.07
N PRO A 378 -18.44 -17.16 -6.24
CA PRO A 378 -18.13 -18.35 -5.44
C PRO A 378 -18.03 -17.99 -3.95
N TRP A 379 -18.10 -18.99 -3.08
CA TRP A 379 -17.80 -18.78 -1.66
C TRP A 379 -16.31 -18.51 -1.43
N PRO A 380 -15.93 -17.83 -0.34
CA PRO A 380 -14.56 -17.84 0.17
C PRO A 380 -14.05 -19.28 0.37
N VAL A 381 -12.76 -19.52 0.19
CA VAL A 381 -12.15 -20.85 0.17
C VAL A 381 -10.92 -20.95 1.07
N VAL A 382 -10.66 -22.15 1.59
CA VAL A 382 -9.36 -22.48 2.19
C VAL A 382 -8.47 -23.06 1.11
N MET A 383 -7.30 -22.45 0.90
CA MET A 383 -6.28 -22.93 -0.04
C MET A 383 -5.02 -23.39 0.66
N THR A 384 -4.27 -24.27 -0.01
CA THR A 384 -2.99 -24.82 0.41
C THR A 384 -2.14 -25.16 -0.83
N HIS A 385 -0.84 -25.37 -0.66
CA HIS A 385 0.03 -25.80 -1.74
C HIS A 385 -0.30 -27.25 -2.17
N THR A 386 -0.19 -27.54 -3.47
CA THR A 386 -0.60 -28.81 -4.07
C THR A 386 -0.11 -30.07 -3.34
N ASN A 387 1.16 -30.10 -2.91
CA ASN A 387 1.75 -31.23 -2.18
C ASN A 387 1.22 -31.45 -0.75
N LYS A 388 0.36 -30.57 -0.23
CA LYS A 388 -0.33 -30.70 1.07
C LYS A 388 -1.85 -30.80 0.97
N SER A 389 -2.43 -30.66 -0.22
CA SER A 389 -3.87 -30.68 -0.49
C SER A 389 -4.64 -31.80 0.23
N ILE A 390 -4.26 -33.07 0.02
CA ILE A 390 -4.95 -34.24 0.60
C ILE A 390 -4.80 -34.28 2.13
N GLU A 391 -3.59 -34.00 2.65
CA GLU A 391 -3.29 -34.04 4.09
C GLU A 391 -4.07 -32.95 4.85
N LEU A 392 -3.99 -31.70 4.40
CA LEU A 392 -4.65 -30.58 5.06
C LEU A 392 -6.16 -30.58 4.85
N LYS A 393 -6.70 -31.08 3.73
CA LYS A 393 -8.15 -31.26 3.58
C LYS A 393 -8.71 -32.20 4.66
N SER A 394 -8.03 -33.31 4.92
CA SER A 394 -8.40 -34.25 5.99
C SER A 394 -8.31 -33.62 7.38
N LEU A 395 -7.16 -32.99 7.69
CA LEU A 395 -6.91 -32.38 9.00
C LEU A 395 -7.85 -31.22 9.32
N VAL A 396 -8.09 -30.31 8.37
CA VAL A 396 -9.04 -29.18 8.55
C VAL A 396 -10.45 -29.70 8.85
N THR A 397 -10.85 -30.85 8.28
CA THR A 397 -12.14 -31.51 8.61
C THR A 397 -12.16 -32.05 10.04
N ALA A 398 -11.06 -32.67 10.49
CA ALA A 398 -10.95 -33.17 11.85
C ALA A 398 -10.94 -32.03 12.89
N TRP A 399 -10.30 -30.91 12.57
CA TRP A 399 -10.27 -29.72 13.42
C TRP A 399 -11.65 -29.02 13.47
N SER A 400 -12.33 -28.83 12.34
CA SER A 400 -13.63 -28.12 12.28
C SER A 400 -14.78 -28.83 12.99
N ASN A 401 -14.67 -30.15 13.18
CA ASN A 401 -15.70 -30.97 13.82
C ASN A 401 -15.54 -31.05 15.36
N SER A 402 -14.51 -30.40 15.92
CA SER A 402 -14.14 -30.49 17.33
C SER A 402 -14.49 -29.22 18.12
N ARG A 403 -14.52 -29.33 19.45
CA ARG A 403 -14.79 -28.22 20.39
C ARG A 403 -13.59 -27.91 21.30
N ILE A 404 -12.39 -28.34 20.92
CA ILE A 404 -11.14 -28.01 21.62
C ILE A 404 -10.75 -26.56 21.28
N GLU A 405 -10.37 -25.77 22.30
CA GLU A 405 -10.07 -24.33 22.21
C GLU A 405 -9.22 -23.93 21.00
N TRP A 406 -8.11 -24.64 20.74
CA TRP A 406 -7.23 -24.33 19.59
C TRP A 406 -7.82 -24.74 18.24
N GLN A 407 -8.68 -25.76 18.21
CA GLN A 407 -9.37 -26.22 17.00
C GLN A 407 -10.52 -25.27 16.64
N THR A 408 -11.20 -24.69 17.64
CA THR A 408 -12.07 -23.53 17.47
C THR A 408 -11.28 -22.34 16.91
N ALA A 409 -10.13 -22.00 17.52
CA ALA A 409 -9.33 -20.84 17.10
C ALA A 409 -8.84 -20.90 15.64
N VAL A 410 -8.41 -22.05 15.13
CA VAL A 410 -8.09 -22.20 13.68
C VAL A 410 -9.36 -22.19 12.82
N THR A 411 -10.48 -22.73 13.31
CA THR A 411 -11.76 -22.69 12.57
C THR A 411 -12.29 -21.25 12.46
N ASP A 412 -12.17 -20.42 13.50
CA ASP A 412 -12.55 -19.01 13.47
C ASP A 412 -11.73 -18.20 12.46
N ILE A 413 -10.43 -18.50 12.30
CA ILE A 413 -9.56 -17.91 11.26
C ILE A 413 -10.05 -18.36 9.87
N LEU A 414 -10.35 -19.65 9.69
CA LEU A 414 -10.77 -20.20 8.40
C LEU A 414 -12.23 -19.91 8.02
N THR A 415 -13.04 -19.35 8.92
CA THR A 415 -14.47 -19.07 8.69
C THR A 415 -14.85 -17.60 8.82
N ASP A 416 -13.87 -16.71 9.01
CA ASP A 416 -14.04 -15.32 9.45
C ASP A 416 -15.07 -15.21 10.60
N ARG A 417 -14.61 -15.61 11.80
CA ARG A 417 -15.31 -15.43 13.08
C ARG A 417 -16.62 -16.23 13.18
N GLY A 418 -16.69 -17.39 12.53
CA GLY A 418 -17.58 -18.47 12.93
C GLY A 418 -19.05 -18.37 12.53
N ASN A 419 -19.47 -17.41 11.70
CA ASN A 419 -20.81 -17.43 11.07
C ASN A 419 -20.88 -18.31 9.82
N HIS A 420 -19.73 -18.81 9.35
CA HIS A 420 -19.62 -19.76 8.24
C HIS A 420 -19.27 -21.17 8.75
N ILE A 421 -19.36 -22.17 7.87
CA ILE A 421 -18.96 -23.56 8.08
C ILE A 421 -18.10 -24.00 6.89
N LEU A 422 -17.02 -24.74 7.17
CA LEU A 422 -16.15 -25.32 6.15
C LEU A 422 -16.80 -26.54 5.49
N GLN A 423 -17.21 -26.41 4.23
CA GLN A 423 -17.72 -27.48 3.37
C GLN A 423 -16.59 -28.07 2.52
N ASP A 424 -16.71 -29.34 2.14
CA ASP A 424 -15.74 -30.01 1.28
C ASP A 424 -15.77 -29.52 -0.17
N ALA A 425 -14.66 -28.95 -0.63
CA ALA A 425 -14.48 -28.50 -2.01
C ALA A 425 -13.76 -29.55 -2.86
N THR A 426 -13.96 -29.54 -4.17
CA THR A 426 -13.16 -30.33 -5.12
C THR A 426 -11.71 -29.86 -5.09
N ILE A 427 -10.76 -30.79 -5.01
CA ILE A 427 -9.32 -30.49 -5.01
C ILE A 427 -8.91 -30.01 -6.42
N GLN A 428 -8.70 -28.71 -6.57
CA GLN A 428 -8.39 -28.05 -7.85
C GLN A 428 -7.76 -26.66 -7.65
N SER A 429 -7.16 -26.11 -8.70
CA SER A 429 -6.57 -24.77 -8.70
C SER A 429 -7.64 -23.65 -8.82
N PRO A 430 -7.31 -22.39 -8.48
CA PRO A 430 -8.18 -21.23 -8.65
C PRO A 430 -8.85 -21.15 -10.04
N ARG A 431 -8.07 -21.27 -11.12
CA ARG A 431 -8.57 -21.21 -12.50
C ARG A 431 -9.58 -22.32 -12.79
N LYS A 432 -9.34 -23.54 -12.30
CA LYS A 432 -10.25 -24.68 -12.49
C LYS A 432 -11.50 -24.60 -11.60
N HIS A 433 -11.42 -23.99 -10.42
CA HIS A 433 -12.60 -23.75 -9.58
C HIS A 433 -13.54 -22.70 -10.19
N LEU A 434 -12.99 -21.63 -10.76
CA LEU A 434 -13.78 -20.57 -11.40
C LEU A 434 -14.39 -20.99 -12.74
N ALA A 435 -13.79 -21.96 -13.43
CA ALA A 435 -14.31 -22.50 -14.69
C ALA A 435 -15.75 -23.02 -14.55
N GLY A 436 -16.69 -22.35 -15.23
CA GLY A 436 -18.13 -22.65 -15.15
C GLY A 436 -18.89 -21.92 -14.02
N ILE A 437 -18.20 -21.19 -13.13
CA ILE A 437 -18.80 -20.32 -12.12
C ILE A 437 -18.79 -18.86 -12.59
N ARG A 438 -17.60 -18.35 -12.90
CA ARG A 438 -17.33 -16.94 -13.24
C ARG A 438 -16.25 -16.93 -14.32
N THR A 439 -16.49 -16.24 -15.44
CA THR A 439 -15.48 -16.07 -16.48
C THR A 439 -14.23 -15.41 -15.88
N LEU A 440 -13.05 -15.92 -16.25
CA LEU A 440 -11.84 -15.12 -16.05
C LEU A 440 -11.95 -13.88 -16.94
N PRO A 441 -11.65 -12.69 -16.40
CA PRO A 441 -11.63 -11.46 -17.20
C PRO A 441 -10.52 -11.55 -18.25
N ASP A 442 -10.84 -11.14 -19.48
CA ASP A 442 -9.84 -11.02 -20.54
C ASP A 442 -9.06 -9.69 -20.41
N GLU A 443 -7.88 -9.61 -21.02
CA GLU A 443 -7.07 -8.38 -21.05
C GLU A 443 -7.46 -7.40 -22.17
N THR A 444 -8.63 -7.62 -22.78
CA THR A 444 -9.26 -6.83 -23.85
C THR A 444 -10.75 -6.61 -23.52
N SER A 445 -11.42 -5.52 -23.90
CA SER A 445 -10.92 -4.19 -24.28
C SER A 445 -11.98 -3.15 -23.91
N ILE A 446 -11.56 -1.99 -23.36
CA ILE A 446 -12.33 -0.75 -23.48
C ILE A 446 -11.48 0.21 -24.30
N CYS A 447 -11.59 0.09 -25.62
CA CYS A 447 -10.88 0.91 -26.62
C CYS A 447 -9.35 0.91 -26.43
N ASP A 448 -8.81 -0.24 -26.01
CA ASP A 448 -7.41 -0.53 -25.67
C ASP A 448 -6.73 0.51 -24.76
N LYS A 449 -7.53 1.24 -23.97
CA LYS A 449 -7.08 2.23 -23.01
C LYS A 449 -6.19 1.55 -21.96
N ARG A 450 -4.93 1.97 -21.90
CA ARG A 450 -3.90 1.46 -21.00
C ARG A 450 -3.06 2.59 -20.40
N ILE A 451 -2.67 2.41 -19.14
CA ILE A 451 -1.75 3.28 -18.41
C ILE A 451 -0.44 2.51 -18.20
N ASN A 452 0.66 3.01 -18.77
CA ASN A 452 2.00 2.46 -18.64
C ASN A 452 2.63 2.96 -17.33
N TRP A 453 2.81 2.08 -16.36
CA TRP A 453 3.44 2.36 -15.07
C TRP A 453 4.93 2.00 -15.12
N CYS A 454 5.79 3.00 -14.93
CA CYS A 454 7.23 2.80 -14.93
C CYS A 454 7.74 2.26 -13.59
N THR A 455 8.48 1.15 -13.62
CA THR A 455 9.07 0.49 -12.46
C THR A 455 10.60 0.54 -12.44
N ARG A 456 11.18 0.65 -11.25
CA ARG A 456 12.63 0.82 -10.99
C ARG A 456 13.37 -0.48 -10.63
N SER A 457 12.68 -1.55 -10.24
CA SER A 457 13.29 -2.86 -9.96
C SER A 457 12.44 -4.05 -10.43
N VAL A 458 12.97 -5.27 -10.36
CA VAL A 458 12.23 -6.50 -10.71
C VAL A 458 11.10 -6.74 -9.71
N GLU A 459 11.36 -6.57 -8.43
CA GLU A 459 10.41 -6.71 -7.33
C GLU A 459 9.25 -5.73 -7.45
N GLU A 460 9.55 -4.48 -7.83
CA GLU A 460 8.53 -3.47 -8.13
C GLU A 460 7.70 -3.83 -9.38
N THR A 461 8.32 -4.47 -10.37
CA THR A 461 7.65 -4.97 -11.58
C THR A 461 6.69 -6.13 -11.24
N GLU A 462 7.07 -7.03 -10.32
CA GLU A 462 6.15 -8.07 -9.83
C GLU A 462 5.03 -7.49 -8.95
N LYS A 463 5.30 -6.51 -8.07
CA LYS A 463 4.24 -5.80 -7.31
C LYS A 463 3.26 -5.10 -8.27
N CYS A 464 3.76 -4.50 -9.36
CA CYS A 464 2.93 -3.90 -10.41
C CYS A 464 2.05 -4.95 -11.14
N LYS A 465 2.58 -6.14 -11.46
CA LYS A 465 1.80 -7.22 -12.08
C LYS A 465 0.66 -7.70 -11.16
N VAL A 466 0.90 -7.78 -9.85
CA VAL A 466 -0.13 -8.09 -8.85
C VAL A 466 -1.20 -7.00 -8.79
N ALA A 467 -0.80 -5.72 -8.80
CA ALA A 467 -1.73 -4.59 -8.86
C ALA A 467 -2.58 -4.60 -10.14
N ARG A 468 -1.98 -4.87 -11.32
CA ARG A 468 -2.68 -5.09 -12.59
C ARG A 468 -3.72 -6.20 -12.48
N ALA A 469 -3.33 -7.37 -11.97
CA ALA A 469 -4.24 -8.51 -11.82
C ALA A 469 -5.42 -8.21 -10.88
N GLY A 470 -5.19 -7.40 -9.83
CA GLY A 470 -6.25 -6.91 -8.95
C GLY A 470 -7.18 -5.89 -9.62
N GLY A 471 -6.63 -5.00 -10.46
CA GLY A 471 -7.43 -4.10 -11.31
C GLY A 471 -8.31 -4.88 -12.28
N ILE A 472 -7.76 -5.92 -12.89
CA ILE A 472 -8.46 -6.83 -13.80
C ILE A 472 -9.55 -7.65 -13.07
N SER A 473 -9.27 -8.21 -11.88
CA SER A 473 -10.26 -8.98 -11.11
C SER A 473 -11.42 -8.13 -10.59
N THR A 474 -11.12 -6.90 -10.15
CA THR A 474 -12.11 -5.89 -9.70
C THR A 474 -12.85 -5.21 -10.86
N GLY A 475 -12.38 -5.36 -12.11
CA GLY A 475 -12.98 -4.73 -13.30
C GLY A 475 -12.73 -3.22 -13.40
N THR A 476 -11.64 -2.74 -12.80
CA THR A 476 -11.18 -1.35 -12.87
C THR A 476 -10.54 -1.07 -14.24
N TYR A 477 -10.83 0.09 -14.83
CA TYR A 477 -10.24 0.54 -16.10
C TYR A 477 -9.79 2.02 -16.04
N PRO A 478 -8.82 2.46 -16.87
CA PRO A 478 -8.08 1.67 -17.86
C PRO A 478 -7.13 0.63 -17.25
N LEU A 479 -6.65 -0.31 -18.07
CA LEU A 479 -5.76 -1.38 -17.59
C LEU A 479 -4.34 -0.86 -17.35
N ILE A 480 -3.80 -1.12 -16.16
CA ILE A 480 -2.38 -0.87 -15.85
C ILE A 480 -1.49 -1.84 -16.65
N SER A 481 -0.45 -1.33 -17.30
CA SER A 481 0.63 -2.11 -17.90
C SER A 481 1.97 -1.72 -17.27
N CYS A 482 2.68 -2.69 -16.74
CA CYS A 482 4.04 -2.53 -16.22
C CYS A 482 5.04 -2.48 -17.39
N ASN A 483 6.29 -2.08 -17.13
CA ASN A 483 7.36 -1.91 -18.13
C ASN A 483 7.36 -2.97 -19.24
N GLN A 484 7.50 -2.50 -20.49
CA GLN A 484 7.73 -3.38 -21.63
C GLN A 484 9.15 -3.98 -21.56
N GLY A 485 9.25 -5.20 -21.04
CA GLY A 485 10.48 -5.99 -20.98
C GLY A 485 11.18 -5.94 -19.61
N TYR A 486 11.74 -4.79 -19.24
CA TYR A 486 12.66 -4.67 -18.09
C TYR A 486 12.42 -3.42 -17.24
N PRO A 487 12.75 -3.43 -15.93
CA PRO A 487 12.73 -2.24 -15.09
C PRO A 487 13.72 -1.18 -15.58
N ALA A 488 13.44 0.09 -15.29
CA ALA A 488 14.24 1.23 -15.71
C ALA A 488 15.51 1.45 -14.85
N ASN A 489 15.70 0.64 -13.80
CA ASN A 489 16.85 0.58 -12.90
C ASN A 489 17.17 1.86 -12.09
N SER A 490 16.45 2.96 -12.30
CA SER A 490 16.44 4.12 -11.40
C SER A 490 15.16 4.93 -11.57
N ALA A 491 14.77 5.68 -10.52
CA ALA A 491 13.66 6.61 -10.60
C ALA A 491 13.92 7.72 -11.64
N VAL A 492 15.16 8.22 -11.75
CA VAL A 492 15.55 9.24 -12.73
C VAL A 492 15.34 8.75 -14.18
N THR A 493 15.61 7.46 -14.44
CA THR A 493 15.31 6.83 -15.73
C THR A 493 13.81 6.88 -16.02
N CYS A 494 12.96 6.49 -15.05
CA CYS A 494 11.51 6.54 -15.23
C CYS A 494 10.98 7.96 -15.45
N LEU A 495 11.48 8.96 -14.71
CA LEU A 495 11.11 10.37 -14.93
C LEU A 495 11.46 10.84 -16.35
N TYR A 496 12.62 10.43 -16.87
CA TYR A 496 12.98 10.66 -18.26
C TYR A 496 12.03 9.97 -19.23
N GLU A 497 11.74 8.67 -19.04
CA GLU A 497 10.87 7.92 -19.94
C GLU A 497 9.42 8.42 -19.95
N ILE A 498 8.92 8.94 -18.84
CA ILE A 498 7.61 9.62 -18.77
C ILE A 498 7.66 10.97 -19.48
N SER A 499 8.75 11.74 -19.36
CA SER A 499 8.92 12.99 -20.11
C SER A 499 8.88 12.76 -21.63
N GLN A 500 9.41 11.62 -22.09
CA GLN A 500 9.41 11.20 -23.51
C GLN A 500 8.13 10.46 -23.94
N GLY A 501 7.15 10.27 -23.04
CA GLY A 501 5.89 9.59 -23.35
C GLY A 501 5.99 8.08 -23.61
N LYS A 502 7.08 7.42 -23.21
CA LYS A 502 7.20 5.94 -23.27
C LYS A 502 6.34 5.27 -22.20
N ASN A 503 6.41 5.82 -20.99
CA ASN A 503 5.59 5.46 -19.84
C ASN A 503 4.69 6.66 -19.49
N ASP A 504 3.59 6.41 -18.79
CA ASP A 504 2.62 7.45 -18.43
C ASP A 504 2.83 7.98 -17.01
N ILE A 505 3.10 7.08 -16.06
CA ILE A 505 3.17 7.39 -14.62
C ILE A 505 4.26 6.62 -13.89
N MET A 506 4.62 7.11 -12.71
CA MET A 506 5.25 6.36 -11.62
C MET A 506 4.88 6.99 -10.27
N GLY A 507 4.97 6.22 -9.18
CA GLY A 507 5.11 6.80 -7.85
C GLY A 507 6.56 7.20 -7.58
N ILE A 508 6.78 8.30 -6.86
CA ILE A 508 8.08 8.74 -6.36
C ILE A 508 8.00 9.19 -4.91
N ASP A 509 9.12 9.06 -4.19
CA ASP A 509 9.31 9.72 -2.91
C ASP A 509 9.58 11.23 -3.07
N SER A 510 9.45 11.94 -1.95
CA SER A 510 9.52 13.40 -1.86
C SER A 510 10.79 14.04 -2.43
N ASN A 511 11.93 13.31 -2.47
CA ASN A 511 13.19 13.87 -2.96
C ASN A 511 13.21 14.08 -4.48
N TYR A 512 12.39 13.36 -5.24
CA TYR A 512 12.36 13.45 -6.70
C TYR A 512 11.42 14.56 -7.22
N GLY A 513 10.51 15.08 -6.40
CA GLY A 513 9.47 16.04 -6.82
C GLY A 513 10.01 17.34 -7.44
N TYR A 514 11.22 17.78 -7.05
CA TYR A 514 11.89 18.94 -7.66
C TYR A 514 12.39 18.62 -9.08
N ILE A 515 13.11 17.51 -9.28
CA ILE A 515 13.70 17.20 -10.58
C ILE A 515 12.64 16.74 -11.59
N ALA A 516 11.60 16.04 -11.13
CA ALA A 516 10.42 15.70 -11.93
C ALA A 516 9.82 16.96 -12.60
N ARG A 517 9.65 18.05 -11.83
CA ARG A 517 9.17 19.34 -12.34
C ARG A 517 10.23 20.09 -13.13
N ASN A 518 11.39 20.39 -12.52
CA ASN A 518 12.39 21.31 -13.06
C ASN A 518 13.13 20.78 -14.30
N ASN A 519 13.38 19.47 -14.37
CA ASN A 519 14.24 18.84 -15.37
C ASN A 519 13.42 18.06 -16.39
N PHE A 520 12.37 17.37 -15.94
CA PHE A 520 11.53 16.49 -16.78
C PHE A 520 10.15 17.08 -17.16
N ASN A 521 9.82 18.29 -16.70
CA ASN A 521 8.56 18.99 -16.98
C ASN A 521 7.29 18.19 -16.61
N LEU A 522 7.39 17.30 -15.63
CA LEU A 522 6.27 16.51 -15.10
C LEU A 522 5.47 17.31 -14.06
N THR A 523 4.36 16.75 -13.60
CA THR A 523 3.49 17.27 -12.53
C THR A 523 2.95 16.10 -11.71
N ALA A 524 2.45 16.38 -10.50
CA ALA A 524 1.64 15.41 -9.75
C ALA A 524 0.31 15.15 -10.48
N ALA A 525 -0.16 13.90 -10.42
CA ALA A 525 -1.55 13.52 -10.65
C ALA A 525 -2.28 13.30 -9.31
N LEU A 526 -1.61 12.62 -8.38
CA LEU A 526 -2.07 12.33 -7.01
C LEU A 526 -0.91 12.54 -6.03
N TYR A 527 -1.25 12.85 -4.80
CA TYR A 527 -0.34 12.91 -3.66
C TYR A 527 -0.57 11.70 -2.75
N ALA A 528 0.50 11.12 -2.22
CA ALA A 528 0.41 10.01 -1.27
C ALA A 528 0.08 10.59 0.13
N GLU A 529 -1.08 10.26 0.70
CA GLU A 529 -1.37 10.63 2.07
C GLU A 529 -0.59 9.71 3.02
N THR A 530 0.17 10.31 3.93
CA THR A 530 1.07 9.63 4.87
C THR A 530 0.46 9.60 6.29
N ASP A 531 0.75 8.56 7.06
CA ASP A 531 0.39 8.49 8.49
C ASP A 531 1.06 9.59 9.34
N ASP A 532 0.39 10.06 10.40
CA ASP A 532 0.82 11.27 11.14
C ASP A 532 2.12 11.08 11.94
N GLN A 533 2.38 9.84 12.36
CA GLN A 533 3.60 9.41 13.01
C GLN A 533 4.77 9.39 12.01
N HIS A 534 4.48 9.09 10.74
CA HIS A 534 5.45 8.85 9.69
C HIS A 534 5.86 10.10 8.89
N TYR A 535 5.01 11.15 8.81
CA TYR A 535 5.29 12.40 8.08
C TYR A 535 6.76 12.83 8.11
N SER A 536 7.39 12.93 6.93
CA SER A 536 8.74 13.50 6.80
C SER A 536 8.80 14.96 7.28
N LYS A 537 9.81 15.21 8.12
CA LYS A 537 10.02 16.46 8.86
C LYS A 537 11.46 16.93 8.62
N VAL A 538 11.67 18.06 7.93
CA VAL A 538 13.03 18.58 7.67
C VAL A 538 13.47 19.50 8.80
N VAL A 539 14.72 19.33 9.25
CA VAL A 539 15.34 20.10 10.33
C VAL A 539 16.75 20.56 9.95
N ILE A 540 17.22 21.62 10.61
CA ILE A 540 18.60 22.10 10.51
C ILE A 540 19.34 21.63 11.77
N LEU A 541 20.33 20.75 11.63
CA LEU A 541 21.19 20.31 12.74
C LEU A 541 22.47 21.14 12.78
N ILE A 542 22.86 21.53 13.99
CA ILE A 542 24.12 22.22 14.29
C ILE A 542 24.81 21.52 15.48
N LYS A 543 26.13 21.64 15.57
CA LYS A 543 26.90 21.17 16.74
C LYS A 543 26.50 21.98 17.99
N ALA A 544 26.25 21.32 19.11
CA ALA A 544 25.65 21.91 20.31
C ALA A 544 26.51 23.00 20.99
N ASN A 545 27.82 22.96 20.74
CA ASN A 545 28.83 23.94 21.17
C ASN A 545 29.16 25.02 20.12
N SER A 546 28.47 25.02 18.97
CA SER A 546 28.68 26.03 17.93
C SER A 546 28.17 27.41 18.36
N ARG A 547 28.72 28.46 17.73
CA ARG A 547 28.28 29.86 17.92
C ARG A 547 27.09 30.23 17.03
N ILE A 548 26.41 29.25 16.45
CA ILE A 548 25.29 29.47 15.51
C ILE A 548 24.01 29.67 16.34
N SER A 549 23.40 30.85 16.21
CA SER A 549 22.25 31.29 17.02
C SER A 549 21.00 31.63 16.21
N ARG A 550 21.19 32.02 14.94
CA ARG A 550 20.13 32.47 14.01
C ARG A 550 20.53 32.12 12.57
N PHE A 551 19.57 32.19 11.64
CA PHE A 551 19.78 31.79 10.23
C PHE A 551 20.94 32.54 9.56
N GLU A 552 21.22 33.78 9.95
CA GLU A 552 22.28 34.61 9.36
C GLU A 552 23.68 34.08 9.73
N ASP A 553 23.83 33.39 10.87
CA ASP A 553 25.10 32.74 11.28
C ASP A 553 25.44 31.50 10.42
N LEU A 554 24.49 31.00 9.62
CA LEU A 554 24.70 29.90 8.67
C LEU A 554 25.44 30.35 7.40
N LYS A 555 25.52 31.66 7.14
CA LYS A 555 26.18 32.19 5.94
C LYS A 555 27.69 31.91 5.98
N GLY A 556 28.22 31.32 4.90
CA GLY A 556 29.61 30.89 4.80
C GLY A 556 29.96 29.60 5.55
N LYS A 557 28.99 28.95 6.22
CA LYS A 557 29.21 27.72 7.00
C LYS A 557 29.35 26.48 6.14
N LYS A 558 30.12 25.51 6.62
CA LYS A 558 30.26 24.19 6.00
C LYS A 558 28.98 23.38 6.12
N ALA A 559 28.31 23.12 5.00
CA ALA A 559 26.97 22.56 4.97
C ALA A 559 26.90 21.14 4.39
N CYS A 560 25.96 20.35 4.91
CA CYS A 560 25.74 18.96 4.55
C CYS A 560 24.27 18.72 4.20
N PHE A 561 24.01 18.11 3.05
CA PHE A 561 22.67 17.78 2.54
C PHE A 561 22.62 16.30 2.13
N PRO A 562 21.48 15.58 2.33
CA PRO A 562 21.29 14.20 1.86
C PRO A 562 21.53 14.05 0.35
N GLU A 563 20.96 14.98 -0.43
CA GLU A 563 21.22 15.16 -1.85
C GLU A 563 20.84 16.58 -2.32
N PHE A 564 21.35 16.96 -3.48
CA PHE A 564 20.94 18.16 -4.22
C PHE A 564 19.63 17.89 -4.97
N GLY A 565 18.68 18.82 -4.87
CA GLY A 565 17.32 18.66 -5.42
C GLY A 565 16.36 17.93 -4.46
N GLY A 566 16.87 17.08 -3.57
CA GLY A 566 16.10 16.40 -2.53
C GLY A 566 15.43 17.35 -1.52
N ILE A 567 14.47 16.82 -0.78
CA ILE A 567 13.45 17.60 -0.06
C ILE A 567 14.03 18.57 0.97
N ALA A 568 15.14 18.18 1.61
CA ALA A 568 15.87 19.02 2.57
C ALA A 568 16.52 20.26 1.91
N SER A 569 17.04 20.13 0.69
CA SER A 569 17.59 21.24 -0.09
C SER A 569 16.49 22.25 -0.46
N ILE A 570 15.30 21.76 -0.85
CA ILE A 570 14.17 22.60 -1.26
C ILE A 570 13.55 23.32 -0.06
N ALA A 571 13.37 22.62 1.07
CA ALA A 571 12.85 23.19 2.32
C ALA A 571 13.74 24.31 2.90
N PHE A 572 15.06 24.20 2.73
CA PHE A 572 15.97 25.30 3.09
C PHE A 572 15.82 26.50 2.16
N VAL A 573 15.63 26.28 0.85
CA VAL A 573 15.42 27.37 -0.12
C VAL A 573 14.08 28.08 0.09
N ASP A 574 12.98 27.36 0.38
CA ASP A 574 11.71 28.00 0.75
C ASP A 574 11.84 28.81 2.04
N THR A 575 12.43 28.22 3.10
CA THR A 575 12.64 28.91 4.37
C THR A 575 13.50 30.17 4.19
N GLY A 576 14.59 30.09 3.43
CA GLY A 576 15.46 31.23 3.15
C GLY A 576 14.80 32.31 2.30
N ARG A 577 13.92 31.96 1.36
CA ARG A 577 13.05 32.93 0.66
C ARG A 577 12.07 33.59 1.63
N GLY A 578 11.41 32.81 2.49
CA GLY A 578 10.46 33.29 3.50
C GLY A 578 11.09 34.24 4.53
N ARG A 579 12.40 34.11 4.80
CA ARG A 579 13.18 35.01 5.66
C ARG A 579 13.91 36.13 4.92
N GLY A 580 13.70 36.28 3.60
CA GLY A 580 14.35 37.32 2.77
C GLY A 580 15.85 37.09 2.50
N LEU A 581 16.40 35.94 2.90
CA LEU A 581 17.80 35.56 2.64
C LEU A 581 18.04 35.22 1.16
N PHE A 582 17.00 34.76 0.46
CA PHE A 582 17.04 34.39 -0.96
C PHE A 582 16.09 35.22 -1.82
N LYS A 583 16.52 35.50 -3.06
CA LYS A 583 15.70 36.17 -4.07
C LYS A 583 14.54 35.27 -4.50
N GLN A 584 13.31 35.76 -4.38
CA GLN A 584 12.09 35.04 -4.76
C GLN A 584 12.13 34.56 -6.23
N ASN A 585 12.60 35.40 -7.14
CA ASN A 585 12.65 35.12 -8.58
C ASN A 585 13.90 34.37 -9.07
N GLU A 586 14.85 33.98 -8.21
CA GLU A 586 15.99 33.15 -8.65
C GLU A 586 15.57 31.68 -8.74
N CYS A 587 15.73 31.11 -9.93
CA CYS A 587 15.34 29.75 -10.30
C CYS A 587 16.53 28.78 -10.39
N ASN A 588 17.78 29.23 -10.17
CA ASN A 588 18.92 28.35 -9.96
C ASN A 588 19.12 28.12 -8.44
N TYR A 589 18.67 26.97 -7.95
CA TYR A 589 18.74 26.62 -6.52
C TYR A 589 20.19 26.35 -6.09
N GLY A 590 21.04 25.78 -6.96
CA GLY A 590 22.45 25.59 -6.68
C GLY A 590 23.19 26.91 -6.46
N ARG A 591 22.87 27.96 -7.23
CA ARG A 591 23.41 29.32 -7.01
C ARG A 591 22.94 29.91 -5.67
N LEU A 592 21.69 29.68 -5.26
CA LEU A 592 21.21 30.14 -3.95
C LEU A 592 21.98 29.47 -2.80
N LEU A 593 22.16 28.16 -2.85
CA LEU A 593 22.89 27.39 -1.83
C LEU A 593 24.39 27.73 -1.84
N ALA A 594 25.05 27.67 -3.00
CA ALA A 594 26.47 27.96 -3.16
C ALA A 594 26.82 29.43 -2.89
N GLY A 595 25.90 30.37 -3.15
CA GLY A 595 26.06 31.79 -2.83
C GLY A 595 25.89 32.10 -1.33
N PHE A 596 25.32 31.18 -0.55
CA PHE A 596 25.02 31.36 0.86
C PHE A 596 26.00 30.63 1.79
N PHE A 597 26.24 29.34 1.55
CA PHE A 597 27.11 28.51 2.38
C PHE A 597 28.61 28.67 2.05
N GLY A 598 29.46 27.96 2.80
CA GLY A 598 30.86 27.72 2.47
C GLY A 598 31.02 26.51 1.53
N ASP A 599 32.16 25.83 1.60
CA ASP A 599 32.27 24.47 1.04
C ASP A 599 31.16 23.59 1.60
N SER A 600 30.53 22.78 0.75
CA SER A 600 29.42 21.92 1.16
C SER A 600 29.55 20.51 0.60
N CYS A 601 28.74 19.59 1.10
CA CYS A 601 28.39 18.37 0.38
C CYS A 601 26.88 18.35 0.12
N ALA A 602 26.51 18.42 -1.16
CA ALA A 602 25.18 18.19 -1.69
C ALA A 602 25.30 17.17 -2.84
N PRO A 603 25.23 15.85 -2.52
CA PRO A 603 25.36 14.77 -3.49
C PRO A 603 24.43 14.96 -4.70
N GLY A 604 24.96 14.85 -5.92
CA GLY A 604 24.20 15.12 -7.15
C GLY A 604 24.26 16.58 -7.65
N ALA A 605 24.94 17.52 -6.96
CA ALA A 605 25.09 18.89 -7.47
C ALA A 605 25.88 19.02 -8.79
N LYS A 606 26.60 17.95 -9.20
CA LYS A 606 27.28 17.80 -10.51
C LYS A 606 26.58 16.83 -11.48
N ASP A 607 25.43 16.28 -11.11
CA ASP A 607 24.63 15.39 -11.95
C ASP A 607 23.77 16.22 -12.92
N VAL A 608 24.01 16.08 -14.22
CA VAL A 608 23.31 16.83 -15.29
C VAL A 608 21.82 16.47 -15.34
N LEU A 609 21.43 15.29 -14.84
CA LEU A 609 20.03 14.90 -14.71
C LEU A 609 19.34 15.62 -13.56
N ARG A 610 20.08 16.04 -12.52
CA ARG A 610 19.59 16.85 -11.38
C ARG A 610 19.72 18.35 -11.62
N ASP A 611 20.74 18.84 -12.32
CA ASP A 611 20.81 20.24 -12.78
C ASP A 611 21.20 20.38 -14.26
N SER A 612 20.21 20.64 -15.11
CA SER A 612 20.38 20.87 -16.54
C SER A 612 20.97 22.24 -16.92
N LYS A 613 21.25 23.13 -15.95
CA LYS A 613 21.89 24.44 -16.17
C LYS A 613 23.38 24.44 -15.81
N PHE A 614 23.87 23.47 -15.05
CA PHE A 614 25.30 23.33 -14.80
C PHE A 614 25.95 22.36 -15.80
N ARG A 615 26.90 22.89 -16.57
CA ARG A 615 28.01 22.06 -17.08
C ARG A 615 28.76 21.53 -15.85
N GLN A 616 29.33 20.31 -15.93
CA GLN A 616 29.91 19.54 -14.82
C GLN A 616 31.10 20.20 -14.07
N SER A 617 31.45 21.43 -14.43
CA SER A 617 32.58 22.23 -13.93
C SER A 617 32.17 23.70 -13.70
N SER A 618 31.10 23.94 -12.92
CA SER A 618 30.75 25.28 -12.45
C SER A 618 31.31 25.53 -11.04
N PRO A 619 31.79 26.74 -10.73
CA PRO A 619 32.25 27.07 -9.38
C PRO A 619 31.20 26.83 -8.29
N GLU A 620 29.91 27.00 -8.61
CA GLU A 620 28.82 26.69 -7.69
C GLU A 620 28.69 25.18 -7.43
N ALA A 621 28.78 24.33 -8.46
CA ALA A 621 28.69 22.87 -8.30
C ALA A 621 29.97 22.27 -7.69
N ASP A 622 31.14 22.84 -7.96
CA ASP A 622 32.38 22.53 -7.25
C ASP A 622 32.23 22.81 -5.75
N LYS A 623 31.84 24.04 -5.40
CA LYS A 623 31.63 24.44 -3.99
C LYS A 623 30.59 23.59 -3.25
N LEU A 624 29.53 23.16 -3.94
CA LEU A 624 28.52 22.24 -3.38
C LEU A 624 28.99 20.79 -3.23
N CYS A 625 30.11 20.42 -3.84
CA CYS A 625 30.70 19.08 -3.78
C CYS A 625 32.00 18.99 -2.97
N ASN A 626 32.64 20.13 -2.65
CA ASN A 626 33.97 20.20 -2.03
C ASN A 626 34.15 19.41 -0.72
N LEU A 627 33.08 19.13 0.03
CA LEU A 627 33.16 18.30 1.24
C LEU A 627 32.83 16.82 0.98
N CYS A 628 32.23 16.45 -0.16
CA CYS A 628 31.81 15.06 -0.40
C CYS A 628 33.01 14.11 -0.53
N ARG A 629 32.82 12.85 -0.15
CA ARG A 629 33.89 11.84 -0.06
C ARG A 629 33.40 10.50 -0.57
N HIS A 630 34.26 9.75 -1.23
CA HIS A 630 33.96 8.35 -1.51
C HIS A 630 33.88 7.50 -0.24
N GLN A 631 32.99 6.51 -0.27
CA GLN A 631 33.00 5.42 0.69
C GLN A 631 34.18 4.48 0.35
N ALA A 632 35.14 4.36 1.26
CA ALA A 632 36.22 3.38 1.13
C ALA A 632 35.64 1.97 1.26
N SER A 633 35.96 1.09 0.31
CA SER A 633 35.64 -0.33 0.40
C SER A 633 36.51 -1.00 1.46
N GLU A 634 35.91 -1.72 2.40
CA GLU A 634 36.65 -2.64 3.27
C GLU A 634 37.05 -3.89 2.47
N SER A 635 38.06 -3.76 1.61
CA SER A 635 38.67 -4.87 0.88
C SER A 635 39.54 -5.73 1.80
N ARG A 636 38.90 -6.45 2.74
CA ARG A 636 39.55 -7.51 3.54
C ARG A 636 39.77 -8.77 2.70
N PHE A 637 40.61 -8.65 1.68
CA PHE A 637 41.29 -9.81 1.13
C PHE A 637 42.40 -10.21 2.10
N ASN A 638 42.15 -11.26 2.89
CA ASN A 638 43.23 -11.99 3.53
C ASN A 638 44.13 -12.54 2.42
N ALA A 639 45.42 -12.22 2.47
CA ALA A 639 46.42 -12.89 1.65
C ALA A 639 46.78 -14.22 2.32
N ASP A 640 45.91 -15.22 2.19
CA ASP A 640 46.29 -16.61 2.45
C ASP A 640 47.13 -17.10 1.26
N GLU A 641 48.38 -17.47 1.54
CA GLU A 641 49.27 -18.07 0.54
C GLU A 641 48.73 -19.45 0.12
N ASN A 642 48.64 -19.70 -1.19
CA ASN A 642 48.92 -20.98 -1.85
C ASN A 642 48.58 -20.88 -3.35
N ILE A 643 49.60 -20.65 -4.19
CA ILE A 643 49.52 -20.87 -5.64
C ILE A 643 50.50 -21.98 -5.98
N GLU A 644 49.98 -23.20 -6.09
CA GLU A 644 50.71 -24.27 -6.78
C GLU A 644 50.73 -23.96 -8.27
N THR A 645 51.93 -23.94 -8.84
CA THR A 645 52.16 -23.85 -10.28
C THR A 645 52.38 -25.24 -10.87
N ILE A 646 52.11 -25.44 -12.17
CA ILE A 646 52.54 -26.54 -13.10
C ILE A 646 51.38 -26.96 -14.04
N PRO A 647 51.57 -27.09 -15.37
CA PRO A 647 52.26 -26.17 -16.29
C PRO A 647 51.38 -25.89 -17.56
N ALA A 648 51.95 -25.26 -18.60
CA ALA A 648 51.30 -25.20 -19.92
C ALA A 648 51.56 -26.46 -20.75
N GLY A 649 50.59 -26.89 -21.58
CA GLY A 649 50.72 -28.01 -22.51
C GLY A 649 50.17 -27.65 -23.89
N ASN A 650 50.99 -27.81 -24.93
CA ASN A 650 50.63 -27.49 -26.31
C ASN A 650 49.95 -28.67 -27.01
N ASN A 651 48.94 -28.40 -27.84
CA ASN A 651 48.97 -28.84 -29.24
C ASN A 651 47.95 -28.09 -30.10
N ALA A 652 48.29 -27.91 -31.39
CA ALA A 652 47.45 -27.26 -32.38
C ALA A 652 46.93 -28.27 -33.40
N ASN A 653 45.80 -27.98 -34.04
CA ASN A 653 45.51 -28.52 -35.37
C ASN A 653 44.70 -27.50 -36.22
N VAL A 654 44.65 -27.71 -37.54
CA VAL A 654 44.70 -26.60 -38.51
C VAL A 654 43.48 -26.51 -39.44
N ARG A 655 42.83 -25.34 -39.41
CA ARG A 655 42.17 -24.59 -40.52
C ARG A 655 41.24 -25.36 -41.50
N GLY A 656 39.93 -25.07 -41.41
CA GLY A 656 38.91 -25.29 -42.46
C GLY A 656 38.05 -24.03 -42.68
N GLN A 657 37.53 -23.79 -43.89
CA GLN A 657 37.03 -22.48 -44.33
C GLN A 657 35.56 -22.16 -43.96
N MET A 658 35.31 -20.89 -43.59
CA MET A 658 34.18 -20.00 -43.98
C MET A 658 32.71 -20.46 -43.73
N ARG A 659 31.73 -19.57 -43.48
CA ARG A 659 31.63 -18.11 -43.68
C ARG A 659 30.52 -17.50 -42.79
N ASN A 660 30.60 -16.20 -42.49
CA ASN A 660 29.54 -15.34 -41.89
C ASN A 660 29.18 -15.69 -40.41
N GLU A 661 28.73 -14.79 -39.51
CA GLU A 661 28.33 -13.36 -39.57
C GLU A 661 28.99 -12.53 -38.42
N ALA A 662 28.62 -11.24 -38.33
CA ALA A 662 28.85 -10.31 -37.19
C ALA A 662 30.27 -9.72 -36.95
N GLU A 663 30.74 -8.87 -37.87
CA GLU A 663 31.72 -7.83 -37.51
C GLU A 663 31.02 -6.60 -36.88
N ASN A 664 31.40 -6.23 -35.65
CA ASN A 664 31.69 -4.86 -35.18
C ASN A 664 31.79 -4.80 -33.63
N VAL A 665 32.82 -5.44 -33.05
CA VAL A 665 33.18 -5.25 -31.64
C VAL A 665 34.25 -4.16 -31.55
N ALA A 666 33.86 -2.96 -31.13
CA ALA A 666 34.76 -1.82 -30.99
C ALA A 666 35.64 -1.93 -29.73
N GLU A 667 36.93 -2.21 -29.94
CA GLU A 667 38.10 -2.09 -29.06
C GLU A 667 37.83 -1.51 -27.64
N SER A 668 37.70 -2.40 -26.65
CA SER A 668 37.43 -2.05 -25.25
C SER A 668 38.65 -1.51 -24.50
N ARG A 669 39.04 -0.26 -24.77
CA ARG A 669 39.97 0.47 -23.88
C ARG A 669 39.29 0.75 -22.53
N PRO A 670 39.93 0.47 -21.38
CA PRO A 670 39.34 0.74 -20.07
C PRO A 670 39.21 2.26 -19.88
N LYS A 671 37.96 2.77 -19.94
CA LYS A 671 37.67 4.16 -19.58
C LYS A 671 38.01 4.34 -18.10
N ARG A 672 39.06 5.11 -17.85
CA ARG A 672 39.51 5.55 -16.52
C ARG A 672 38.32 6.12 -15.75
N GLN A 673 37.77 5.38 -14.78
CA GLN A 673 36.64 5.84 -13.97
C GLN A 673 37.04 7.14 -13.26
N VAL A 674 36.37 8.24 -13.61
CA VAL A 674 36.45 9.48 -12.83
C VAL A 674 35.59 9.25 -11.60
N SER A 675 36.24 9.04 -10.46
CA SER A 675 35.59 8.77 -9.19
C SER A 675 34.82 10.01 -8.72
N ASN A 676 33.52 10.03 -9.00
CA ASN A 676 32.64 11.13 -8.65
C ASN A 676 32.26 11.06 -7.17
N HIS A 677 33.13 11.60 -6.32
CA HIS A 677 32.93 11.75 -4.88
C HIS A 677 31.63 12.48 -4.52
N CYS A 678 30.98 13.16 -5.47
CA CYS A 678 29.71 13.87 -5.33
C CYS A 678 28.55 13.17 -6.04
N ALA A 679 28.65 11.87 -6.36
CA ALA A 679 27.54 11.09 -6.88
C ALA A 679 26.36 11.05 -5.88
N PRO A 680 25.09 11.07 -6.34
CA PRO A 680 23.91 10.85 -5.52
C PRO A 680 23.64 9.34 -5.37
N THR A 681 24.62 8.62 -4.83
CA THR A 681 24.61 7.16 -4.63
C THR A 681 25.43 6.80 -3.39
N HIS A 682 25.30 5.57 -2.89
CA HIS A 682 26.11 5.07 -1.76
C HIS A 682 27.61 4.88 -2.08
N GLU A 683 28.08 5.21 -3.29
CA GLU A 683 29.52 5.40 -3.55
C GLU A 683 30.07 6.63 -2.82
N ASN A 684 29.19 7.59 -2.47
CA ASN A 684 29.47 8.79 -1.70
C ASN A 684 29.10 8.56 -0.22
N ARG A 685 30.11 8.63 0.66
CA ARG A 685 30.02 8.44 2.11
C ARG A 685 28.99 9.37 2.77
N TYR A 686 28.71 10.51 2.14
CA TYR A 686 27.83 11.55 2.68
C TYR A 686 26.44 11.60 1.98
N PHE A 687 26.09 10.59 1.20
CA PHE A 687 24.76 10.45 0.58
C PHE A 687 23.66 10.02 1.57
N GLY A 688 22.45 10.56 1.39
CA GLY A 688 21.28 10.28 2.22
C GLY A 688 21.34 10.89 3.62
N THR A 689 20.24 10.79 4.37
CA THR A 689 20.09 11.43 5.70
C THR A 689 21.18 10.99 6.71
N LYS A 690 21.54 9.70 6.72
CA LYS A 690 22.68 9.18 7.48
C LYS A 690 24.02 9.77 7.03
N GLY A 691 24.26 9.85 5.72
CA GLY A 691 25.50 10.44 5.17
C GLY A 691 25.62 11.94 5.48
N ALA A 692 24.50 12.68 5.47
CA ALA A 692 24.47 14.09 5.85
C ALA A 692 24.77 14.31 7.35
N LEU A 693 24.28 13.42 8.23
CA LEU A 693 24.66 13.39 9.65
C LEU A 693 26.16 13.08 9.82
N GLN A 694 26.70 12.15 9.04
CA GLN A 694 28.13 11.82 9.06
C GLN A 694 29.02 12.96 8.53
N CYS A 695 28.58 13.66 7.50
CA CYS A 695 29.20 14.89 7.01
C CYS A 695 29.23 15.95 8.11
N LEU A 696 28.11 16.19 8.82
CA LEU A 696 28.04 17.13 9.94
C LEU A 696 29.01 16.75 11.05
N HIS A 697 29.10 15.47 11.40
CA HIS A 697 30.06 15.00 12.39
C HIS A 697 31.51 15.30 11.95
N GLU A 698 31.93 14.75 10.80
CA GLU A 698 33.33 14.69 10.37
C GLU A 698 33.91 16.02 9.85
N VAL A 699 33.14 16.81 9.07
CA VAL A 699 33.68 17.98 8.33
C VAL A 699 32.78 19.22 8.32
N GLY A 700 31.48 19.05 8.61
CA GLY A 700 30.48 20.10 8.57
C GLY A 700 30.34 20.91 9.86
N GLU A 701 29.66 22.04 9.73
CA GLU A 701 29.18 22.90 10.82
C GLU A 701 27.66 22.89 10.95
N VAL A 702 26.95 22.64 9.83
CA VAL A 702 25.49 22.52 9.73
C VAL A 702 25.09 21.40 8.77
N ALA A 703 24.01 20.68 9.08
CA ALA A 703 23.29 19.86 8.10
C ALA A 703 21.83 20.34 7.97
N VAL A 704 21.25 20.17 6.78
CA VAL A 704 19.81 20.22 6.59
C VAL A 704 19.37 18.85 6.08
N LEU A 705 18.54 18.15 6.86
CA LEU A 705 18.20 16.76 6.62
C LEU A 705 16.85 16.40 7.26
N GLU A 706 16.38 15.18 7.04
CA GLU A 706 15.11 14.68 7.60
C GLU A 706 15.29 14.14 9.02
N LEU A 707 14.29 14.34 9.87
CA LEU A 707 14.26 13.88 11.27
C LEU A 707 14.04 12.36 11.40
N ARG A 708 13.45 11.73 10.37
CA ARG A 708 13.10 10.30 10.30
C ARG A 708 14.37 9.44 10.42
N LYS A 709 14.36 8.43 11.31
CA LYS A 709 15.47 7.49 11.61
C LYS A 709 16.80 8.10 12.14
N LEU A 710 16.87 9.40 12.49
CA LEU A 710 18.13 10.01 12.98
C LEU A 710 18.70 9.39 14.26
N GLN A 711 17.84 9.00 15.21
CA GLN A 711 18.27 8.35 16.45
C GLN A 711 18.94 7.00 16.16
N GLU A 712 18.33 6.19 15.28
CA GLU A 712 18.88 4.90 14.83
C GLU A 712 20.23 5.08 14.14
N PHE A 713 20.35 6.07 13.23
CA PHE A 713 21.61 6.37 12.55
C PHE A 713 22.70 6.84 13.51
N ALA A 714 22.38 7.66 14.51
CA ALA A 714 23.33 8.08 15.52
C ALA A 714 23.81 6.90 16.39
N GLU A 715 22.91 6.01 16.80
CA GLU A 715 23.24 4.79 17.56
C GLU A 715 24.13 3.85 16.75
N GLU A 716 23.80 3.60 15.47
CA GLU A 716 24.61 2.77 14.56
C GLU A 716 26.02 3.34 14.37
N MET A 717 26.12 4.67 14.22
CA MET A 717 27.38 5.39 14.07
C MET A 717 28.11 5.65 15.41
N LYS A 718 27.52 5.30 16.55
CA LYS A 718 28.01 5.55 17.92
C LYS A 718 28.23 7.04 18.23
N LEU A 719 27.39 7.90 17.65
CA LEU A 719 27.33 9.32 17.95
C LEU A 719 26.49 9.57 19.21
N ASN A 720 26.85 10.60 19.97
CA ASN A 720 26.03 11.12 21.07
C ASN A 720 24.99 12.12 20.51
N PRO A 721 23.67 11.90 20.68
CA PRO A 721 22.65 12.88 20.27
C PRO A 721 22.82 14.25 20.95
N ASP A 722 23.32 14.29 22.18
CA ASP A 722 23.48 15.51 22.97
C ASP A 722 24.63 16.42 22.45
N ASP A 723 25.43 15.95 21.47
CA ASP A 723 26.43 16.75 20.76
C ASP A 723 25.80 17.67 19.70
N TYR A 724 24.48 17.54 19.44
CA TYR A 724 23.75 18.26 18.40
C TYR A 724 22.56 19.06 18.97
N LYS A 725 22.19 20.12 18.26
CA LYS A 725 20.97 20.92 18.48
C LYS A 725 20.27 21.16 17.16
N ILE A 726 18.98 21.46 17.20
CA ILE A 726 18.19 21.77 16.01
C ILE A 726 17.86 23.27 15.98
N MET A 727 18.08 23.93 14.83
CA MET A 727 17.56 25.26 14.55
C MET A 727 16.16 25.13 13.92
N CYS A 728 15.18 25.73 14.59
CA CYS A 728 13.77 25.67 14.23
C CYS A 728 13.39 26.69 13.16
N ARG A 729 12.28 26.46 12.43
CA ARG A 729 11.75 27.32 11.34
C ARG A 729 11.53 28.77 11.75
N ASN A 730 11.15 29.02 13.00
CA ASN A 730 10.97 30.36 13.57
C ASN A 730 12.31 31.13 13.75
N GLY A 731 13.44 30.43 13.85
CA GLY A 731 14.77 30.98 14.13
C GLY A 731 15.30 30.72 15.54
N THR A 732 14.57 30.03 16.42
CA THR A 732 15.07 29.61 17.74
C THR A 732 15.85 28.30 17.64
N ILE A 733 16.73 28.05 18.61
CA ILE A 733 17.40 26.75 18.79
C ILE A 733 16.57 25.87 19.74
N SER A 734 16.62 24.55 19.56
CA SER A 734 15.99 23.56 20.44
C SER A 734 16.41 23.73 21.91
N SER A 735 15.47 23.54 22.83
CA SER A 735 15.70 23.64 24.27
C SER A 735 16.49 22.46 24.84
N THR A 736 16.43 21.31 24.16
CA THR A 736 17.27 20.13 24.40
C THR A 736 18.35 20.00 23.34
N ASN A 737 19.50 19.45 23.73
CA ASN A 737 20.44 18.85 22.79
C ASN A 737 19.96 17.41 22.54
N ASN A 738 19.44 17.12 21.35
CA ASN A 738 19.08 15.79 20.83
C ASN A 738 18.28 15.98 19.52
N PHE A 739 17.73 14.88 18.98
CA PHE A 739 16.82 14.89 17.82
C PHE A 739 15.33 15.01 18.21
N VAL A 740 15.01 15.52 19.40
CA VAL A 740 13.62 15.70 19.86
C VAL A 740 13.22 17.18 19.72
N VAL A 741 12.10 17.44 19.04
CA VAL A 741 11.60 18.81 18.80
C VAL A 741 10.08 18.90 18.90
N ASP A 742 9.59 20.10 19.25
CA ASP A 742 8.17 20.44 19.18
C ASP A 742 7.67 20.44 17.72
N GLN A 743 6.39 20.15 17.50
CA GLN A 743 5.74 20.05 16.17
C GLN A 743 5.94 21.29 15.27
N ASN A 744 6.14 22.47 15.86
CA ASN A 744 6.34 23.74 15.14
C ASN A 744 7.82 24.07 14.84
N CYS A 745 8.76 23.21 15.23
CA CYS A 745 10.19 23.42 15.01
C CYS A 745 10.68 23.04 13.60
N PRO A 746 10.27 21.92 12.97
CA PRO A 746 10.71 21.57 11.61
C PRO A 746 10.50 22.69 10.59
N LEU A 747 11.42 22.81 9.63
CA LEU A 747 11.29 23.72 8.48
C LEU A 747 10.00 23.47 7.71
N ILE A 748 9.62 22.19 7.62
CA ILE A 748 8.40 21.71 6.99
C ILE A 748 8.07 20.32 7.56
N THR A 749 6.78 20.01 7.65
CA THR A 749 6.22 18.69 7.94
C THR A 749 5.27 18.37 6.79
N MET A 750 5.47 17.24 6.11
CA MET A 750 4.82 16.94 4.84
C MET A 750 4.61 15.43 4.65
N ILE A 751 4.03 15.08 3.50
CA ILE A 751 3.90 13.70 3.02
C ILE A 751 5.20 13.17 2.40
N ASP A 752 5.28 11.85 2.25
CA ASP A 752 6.50 11.17 1.84
C ASP A 752 6.61 10.96 0.32
N GLY A 753 5.54 11.14 -0.48
CA GLY A 753 5.60 10.92 -1.95
C GLY A 753 4.41 11.42 -2.80
N GLU A 754 4.50 11.25 -4.12
CA GLU A 754 3.49 11.63 -5.12
C GLU A 754 3.50 10.69 -6.35
N VAL A 755 2.40 10.64 -7.10
CA VAL A 755 2.33 10.00 -8.43
C VAL A 755 2.53 11.07 -9.49
N VAL A 756 3.58 10.94 -10.31
CA VAL A 756 3.91 11.91 -11.36
C VAL A 756 3.43 11.47 -12.74
N ILE A 757 3.07 12.46 -13.56
CA ILE A 757 2.58 12.32 -14.94
C ILE A 757 3.16 13.45 -15.82
N GLN A 758 3.20 13.27 -17.14
CA GLN A 758 3.52 14.35 -18.07
C GLN A 758 2.52 15.51 -17.94
N ARG A 759 3.03 16.75 -17.83
CA ARG A 759 2.20 17.96 -17.65
C ARG A 759 1.26 18.17 -18.85
N ARG A 760 -0.05 18.30 -18.57
CA ARG A 760 -1.16 18.33 -19.55
C ARG A 760 -1.39 17.01 -20.32
N SER A 761 -0.94 15.87 -19.78
CA SER A 761 -1.29 14.55 -20.32
C SER A 761 -2.80 14.34 -20.42
N GLN A 762 -3.27 13.85 -21.56
CA GLN A 762 -4.68 13.51 -21.79
C GLN A 762 -5.16 12.35 -20.90
N LYS A 763 -4.23 11.51 -20.43
CA LYS A 763 -4.51 10.37 -19.53
C LYS A 763 -4.74 10.79 -18.07
N ALA A 764 -4.63 12.07 -17.70
CA ALA A 764 -4.71 12.50 -16.31
C ALA A 764 -6.03 12.12 -15.61
N LYS A 765 -7.18 12.22 -16.30
CA LYS A 765 -8.48 11.79 -15.75
C LYS A 765 -8.50 10.28 -15.48
N ASP A 766 -8.14 9.50 -16.49
CA ASP A 766 -8.04 8.04 -16.46
C ASP A 766 -7.10 7.53 -15.34
N VAL A 767 -5.94 8.19 -15.15
CA VAL A 767 -4.98 7.90 -14.08
C VAL A 767 -5.58 8.13 -12.70
N VAL A 768 -6.26 9.27 -12.49
CA VAL A 768 -6.96 9.55 -11.22
C VAL A 768 -8.09 8.54 -10.99
N ASN A 769 -8.81 8.13 -12.05
CA ASN A 769 -9.87 7.12 -11.94
C ASN A 769 -9.33 5.76 -11.46
N VAL A 770 -8.37 5.17 -12.18
CA VAL A 770 -7.84 3.81 -11.87
C VAL A 770 -7.17 3.77 -10.49
N LEU A 771 -6.41 4.80 -10.12
CA LEU A 771 -5.70 4.82 -8.84
C LEU A 771 -6.63 5.11 -7.64
N ASN A 772 -7.70 5.88 -7.82
CA ASN A 772 -8.73 6.04 -6.79
C ASN A 772 -9.60 4.78 -6.63
N SER A 773 -9.79 3.97 -7.68
CA SER A 773 -10.38 2.63 -7.54
C SER A 773 -9.42 1.68 -6.79
N PHE A 774 -8.12 1.74 -7.10
CA PHE A 774 -7.10 0.94 -6.40
C PHE A 774 -7.04 1.28 -4.90
N ASP A 775 -7.09 2.56 -4.51
CA ASP A 775 -7.19 2.95 -3.10
C ASP A 775 -8.40 2.32 -2.39
N ARG A 776 -9.56 2.28 -3.03
CA ARG A 776 -10.78 1.71 -2.43
C ARG A 776 -10.74 0.19 -2.31
N TYR A 777 -10.18 -0.51 -3.31
CA TYR A 777 -10.18 -1.98 -3.36
C TYR A 777 -8.96 -2.63 -2.70
N PHE A 778 -7.81 -1.94 -2.62
CA PHE A 778 -6.58 -2.45 -2.01
C PHE A 778 -6.35 -1.96 -0.58
N GLN A 779 -7.35 -1.32 0.04
CA GLN A 779 -7.34 -0.88 1.45
C GLN A 779 -8.60 -1.33 2.21
N LEU A 780 -9.09 -2.54 1.92
CA LEU A 780 -10.24 -3.13 2.63
C LEU A 780 -9.87 -3.51 4.07
N ASN A 781 -10.73 -3.17 5.03
CA ASN A 781 -10.41 -3.23 6.47
C ASN A 781 -10.45 -4.64 7.10
N ALA A 782 -10.91 -5.66 6.39
CA ALA A 782 -10.99 -7.05 6.87
C ALA A 782 -10.55 -7.99 5.75
N ASN A 783 -9.56 -8.84 6.02
CA ASN A 783 -8.87 -9.74 5.07
C ASN A 783 -8.75 -9.19 3.61
N PRO A 784 -7.98 -8.10 3.39
CA PRO A 784 -7.81 -7.52 2.05
C PRO A 784 -7.15 -8.48 1.07
N ASP A 785 -7.53 -8.36 -0.21
CA ASP A 785 -6.96 -9.18 -1.30
C ASP A 785 -5.46 -8.93 -1.47
N PHE A 786 -5.12 -7.66 -1.62
CA PHE A 786 -3.78 -7.16 -1.87
C PHE A 786 -3.71 -5.75 -1.29
N LYS A 787 -2.61 -5.43 -0.60
CA LYS A 787 -2.29 -4.07 -0.20
C LYS A 787 -1.23 -3.47 -1.10
N ILE A 788 -1.60 -2.40 -1.80
CA ILE A 788 -0.69 -1.75 -2.75
C ILE A 788 0.36 -0.84 -2.09
N PHE A 789 0.14 -0.38 -0.86
CA PHE A 789 1.09 0.49 -0.15
C PHE A 789 2.12 -0.31 0.66
N ASP A 790 1.70 -1.21 1.56
CA ASP A 790 2.61 -2.11 2.31
C ASP A 790 3.65 -2.83 1.41
N LYS A 791 4.81 -3.15 1.98
CA LYS A 791 5.89 -3.98 1.40
C LYS A 791 5.40 -5.20 0.62
N PHE A 792 6.22 -5.67 -0.31
CA PHE A 792 5.91 -6.85 -1.14
C PHE A 792 7.05 -7.86 -1.14
N ASN A 793 6.74 -9.14 -0.90
CA ASN A 793 7.73 -10.22 -0.76
C ASN A 793 8.89 -9.89 0.22
N GLY A 794 8.60 -9.12 1.27
CA GLY A 794 9.58 -8.66 2.26
C GLY A 794 10.41 -7.43 1.88
N VAL A 795 10.17 -6.80 0.73
CA VAL A 795 10.86 -5.59 0.27
C VAL A 795 9.95 -4.36 0.43
N GLU A 796 10.46 -3.36 1.17
CA GLU A 796 9.79 -2.09 1.50
C GLU A 796 9.84 -1.10 0.32
N ASP A 797 8.95 -0.11 0.33
CA ASP A 797 8.93 1.08 -0.54
C ASP A 797 8.85 0.78 -2.06
N LEU A 798 8.07 -0.24 -2.43
CA LEU A 798 7.82 -0.62 -3.83
C LEU A 798 6.53 0.02 -4.37
N LEU A 799 6.60 0.70 -5.52
CA LEU A 799 5.55 1.54 -6.15
C LEU A 799 5.17 2.81 -5.37
N PHE A 800 5.14 2.74 -4.04
CA PHE A 800 4.84 3.80 -3.08
C PHE A 800 5.72 3.60 -1.84
N GLU A 801 5.90 4.64 -1.01
CA GLU A 801 6.47 4.46 0.34
C GLU A 801 5.50 3.65 1.21
N ASP A 802 6.03 2.75 2.05
CA ASP A 802 5.26 1.90 2.99
C ASP A 802 4.47 2.73 4.03
N SER A 803 4.76 4.02 4.17
CA SER A 803 4.05 4.98 5.04
C SER A 803 2.74 5.53 4.45
N THR A 804 2.39 5.15 3.21
CA THR A 804 1.20 5.62 2.50
C THR A 804 -0.09 4.96 3.02
N ILE A 805 -1.08 5.77 3.39
CA ILE A 805 -2.40 5.33 3.88
C ILE A 805 -3.55 5.62 2.90
N GLY A 806 -3.30 6.45 1.88
CA GLY A 806 -4.26 6.75 0.81
C GLY A 806 -3.69 7.63 -0.30
N LEU A 807 -4.52 7.95 -1.30
CA LEU A 807 -4.18 8.87 -2.39
C LEU A 807 -5.20 10.01 -2.48
N VAL A 808 -4.71 11.26 -2.61
CA VAL A 808 -5.54 12.45 -2.82
C VAL A 808 -5.21 13.12 -4.17
N SER A 809 -6.23 13.44 -4.95
CA SER A 809 -6.06 14.04 -6.29
C SER A 809 -5.43 15.43 -6.23
N ALA A 810 -4.58 15.77 -7.19
CA ALA A 810 -3.98 17.11 -7.28
C ALA A 810 -4.99 18.25 -7.47
N ASN A 811 -6.24 17.93 -7.84
CA ASN A 811 -7.36 18.88 -7.99
C ASN A 811 -8.38 18.81 -6.82
N ALA A 812 -8.03 18.21 -5.68
CA ALA A 812 -8.93 18.19 -4.52
C ALA A 812 -9.21 19.61 -3.98
N THR A 813 -10.45 19.86 -3.56
CA THR A 813 -10.88 21.17 -3.03
C THR A 813 -10.33 21.46 -1.64
N GLU A 814 -10.06 20.41 -0.87
CA GLU A 814 -9.46 20.47 0.47
C GLU A 814 -8.35 19.42 0.57
N PHE A 815 -7.29 19.76 1.30
CA PHE A 815 -6.10 18.94 1.48
C PHE A 815 -5.69 18.93 2.95
N GLY A 816 -5.20 17.80 3.46
CA GLY A 816 -4.57 17.75 4.78
C GLY A 816 -3.34 18.69 4.87
N PRO A 817 -3.02 19.28 6.04
CA PRO A 817 -1.94 20.27 6.16
C PRO A 817 -0.57 19.80 5.64
N SER A 818 -0.24 18.51 5.80
CA SER A 818 1.00 17.92 5.27
C SER A 818 1.05 17.88 3.74
N VAL A 819 -0.10 17.68 3.08
CA VAL A 819 -0.22 17.75 1.62
C VAL A 819 -0.15 19.20 1.14
N GLN A 820 -0.83 20.13 1.82
CA GLN A 820 -0.73 21.57 1.53
C GLN A 820 0.71 22.09 1.61
N ASN A 821 1.43 21.68 2.67
CA ASN A 821 2.86 22.00 2.84
C ASN A 821 3.70 21.47 1.66
N TYR A 822 3.47 20.22 1.23
CA TYR A 822 4.17 19.60 0.11
C TYR A 822 3.90 20.34 -1.21
N ILE A 823 2.64 20.63 -1.55
CA ILE A 823 2.24 21.40 -2.73
C ILE A 823 2.94 22.76 -2.75
N ARG A 824 2.84 23.51 -1.63
CA ARG A 824 3.44 24.84 -1.47
C ARG A 824 4.94 24.86 -1.71
N LEU A 825 5.64 23.80 -1.30
CA LEU A 825 7.09 23.69 -1.44
C LEU A 825 7.54 23.73 -2.92
N PHE A 826 6.73 23.22 -3.84
CA PHE A 826 7.04 23.18 -5.26
C PHE A 826 6.45 24.32 -6.09
N GLU A 827 5.52 25.12 -5.56
CA GLU A 827 4.94 26.29 -6.25
C GLU A 827 5.97 27.16 -6.99
N ASN A 828 7.10 27.45 -6.35
CA ASN A 828 8.16 28.27 -6.94
C ASN A 828 8.91 27.55 -8.06
N THR A 829 9.07 26.23 -7.94
CA THR A 829 9.63 25.36 -8.99
C THR A 829 8.70 25.33 -10.21
N ASP A 830 7.39 25.16 -9.98
CA ASP A 830 6.37 25.19 -11.03
C ASP A 830 6.34 26.56 -11.75
N LYS A 831 6.28 27.68 -11.01
CA LYS A 831 6.37 29.04 -11.57
C LYS A 831 7.67 29.26 -12.36
N CYS A 832 8.77 28.63 -11.97
CA CYS A 832 10.04 28.66 -12.71
C CYS A 832 10.01 27.79 -13.99
N VAL A 833 9.25 26.70 -14.04
CA VAL A 833 9.07 25.83 -15.21
C VAL A 833 8.10 26.44 -16.21
N GLU A 834 6.97 26.97 -15.75
CA GLU A 834 5.98 27.65 -16.59
C GLU A 834 6.57 28.85 -17.33
N LYS A 835 7.46 29.62 -16.69
CA LYS A 835 8.22 30.70 -17.36
C LYS A 835 9.09 30.18 -18.52
N LYS A 836 9.80 29.05 -18.36
CA LYS A 836 10.59 28.43 -19.45
C LYS A 836 9.69 28.04 -20.62
N ASN A 837 8.56 27.40 -20.33
CA ASN A 837 7.63 26.89 -21.34
C ASN A 837 6.90 28.04 -22.06
N GLY A 838 6.49 29.08 -21.32
CA GLY A 838 5.82 30.26 -21.85
C GLY A 838 6.70 31.11 -22.78
N SER A 839 8.01 31.21 -22.52
CA SER A 839 8.93 31.95 -23.40
C SER A 839 8.98 31.40 -24.83
N ASN A 840 8.70 30.11 -25.06
CA ASN A 840 8.67 29.54 -26.41
C ASN A 840 7.45 30.01 -27.23
N LEU A 841 6.31 30.30 -26.60
CA LEU A 841 5.10 30.79 -27.31
C LEU A 841 5.22 32.27 -27.72
N ALA A 842 5.92 33.09 -26.94
CA ALA A 842 6.12 34.51 -27.23
C ALA A 842 6.90 34.74 -28.55
N VAL A 843 7.83 33.84 -28.88
CA VAL A 843 8.62 33.91 -30.13
C VAL A 843 7.73 33.70 -31.36
N PHE A 844 6.83 32.71 -31.36
CA PHE A 844 5.93 32.46 -32.49
C PHE A 844 4.92 33.59 -32.72
N SER A 845 4.39 34.21 -31.65
CA SER A 845 3.51 35.38 -31.77
C SER A 845 4.23 36.56 -32.44
N SER A 846 5.50 36.77 -32.11
CA SER A 846 6.34 37.83 -32.69
C SER A 846 6.61 37.60 -34.18
N ILE A 847 6.81 36.35 -34.60
CA ILE A 847 7.08 35.97 -36.00
C ILE A 847 5.81 36.03 -36.86
N LEU A 848 4.64 35.66 -36.33
CA LEU A 848 3.38 35.82 -37.07
C LEU A 848 3.05 37.29 -37.32
N LEU A 849 3.28 38.17 -36.34
CA LEU A 849 3.04 39.61 -36.48
C LEU A 849 4.00 40.29 -37.47
N THR A 850 5.27 39.88 -37.54
CA THR A 850 6.17 40.41 -38.57
C THR A 850 5.84 39.87 -39.97
N LEU A 851 5.44 38.60 -40.10
CA LEU A 851 5.00 38.03 -41.38
C LEU A 851 3.70 38.65 -41.90
N SER A 852 2.72 38.93 -41.03
CA SER A 852 1.48 39.59 -41.47
C SER A 852 1.73 41.03 -41.92
N VAL A 853 2.57 41.79 -41.20
CA VAL A 853 2.98 43.15 -41.59
C VAL A 853 3.78 43.14 -42.90
N LEU A 854 4.69 42.17 -43.09
CA LEU A 854 5.46 42.05 -44.33
C LEU A 854 4.55 41.72 -45.52
N MET A 855 3.55 40.84 -45.34
CA MET A 855 2.55 40.55 -46.37
C MET A 855 1.69 41.76 -46.71
N THR A 856 1.25 42.57 -45.75
CA THR A 856 0.49 43.79 -46.07
C THR A 856 1.33 44.86 -46.77
N ILE A 857 2.65 44.89 -46.54
CA ILE A 857 3.59 45.80 -47.26
C ILE A 857 3.92 45.28 -48.66
N LEU A 858 3.85 43.96 -48.91
CA LEU A 858 4.03 43.34 -50.23
C LEU A 858 2.73 43.30 -51.07
N MET A 859 1.62 43.83 -50.55
CA MET A 859 0.33 43.97 -51.24
C MET A 859 -0.12 45.44 -51.35
N GLN A 860 0.83 46.37 -51.29
CA GLN A 860 0.69 47.81 -51.59
C GLN A 860 1.71 48.23 -52.66
#